data_AF-A0AA35L5T1-F1
#
_entry.id   AF-A0AA35L5T1-F1
#
_cell.length_a   1.000
_cell.length_b   1.000
_cell.length_c   1.000
_cell.angle_alpha   90.00
_cell.angle_beta   90.00
_cell.angle_gamma   90.00
#
_symmetry.space_group_name_H-M   'P 1'
#
loop_
_entity.id
_entity.type
_entity.pdbx_description
1 polymer ?
#
loop_
_entity_poly.entity_id
_entity_poly.type
_entity_poly.pdbx_seq_one_letter_code
_entity_poly.pdbx_strand_id
1 'polypeptide(L)'
;MEEYLWMVIVGFIIAFILAFSVGANDVANSFGTAVGSGVVTLRQACILASIFETTGSVLLGAKVGETIRKGIIDVNLYNSTVELLMAGEVSAMVGSAVWQLIASFLKLPISGTHCIVGATIGFSLVAIGTKGVQWMELVKIVASWFISPLLSGMMSGVLFLLIRFFILNKEDPVPNGLRALPVFYAATITINVFSIMYTGAPVLGIVLPMWAIALISIGVSVIFAILVWIFVCPWMKRKIASRLKKEGALSKISDESLDKIQDEDTPVFKELPGAKANDESTIPLTASGTEEAGVSDNIANGSHPRVPYGRAFSMTQSMVKSPISNGTFNFDGHMKSDIHVYHTVHKDSGLYKDLLHKIHLDRGSDNRPTQENNYKLLRRNNSYTCYTAAICGMPVHSSFKAADTSTPEDSEKLVTDTVSYSKKRVRYDSYSSYCNAVAEAEIEADEGGVEMKLASELVDPSHPPEDPAEDERDERDSSQVHLLFHFLQILTACFGSFAHGGNDVSNAIGPLVALWLIYDKGGVLQEAPTPVWLLLYGGVGICVGLWVWGRRVIQTMGKDLTPITPSSGFTIELASAFTVVIASNIGLPVSTTHCKVGSVVAVGWIRSKKAVDWHLFRNIFVAWFVTVPVAGLFSAAVMALFMYAILPSATKLILRVHHLLVPSYSTKLTTEDGVERSIAEAWTQVENFQAKKDDLLIATYPKSGTTWVSEILDMIYNDADVEKCKRDAIFNRVPFMELIIPDIINGVEQLAEIPPPRLVKTHLPVQLVPESFWENGCKMIYVARNAKDVAVSYYHFYKMAKMHPEPGTWDEFLGKFVAGEVAFGSWYDHVKGWWDKKKTHPNILYLFYEDMKEDPKREVEKVIRFLGKEVSEEVVNKILHHTSFKEMQKNPTSNYTMMAGDQMDHSVSPFMRKGIAGDWKNQFTVAQNERFDEDYAEKMKGSTLLFRTEI
;
A
#
# COMPACT_ATOMS: atom_id res chain seq x y z
N MET A 1 -12.52 -18.28 18.76
CA MET A 1 -11.53 -17.81 17.77
C MET A 1 -11.16 -18.83 16.70
N GLU A 2 -11.25 -20.16 16.94
CA GLU A 2 -10.81 -21.17 15.95
C GLU A 2 -11.44 -21.02 14.56
N GLU A 3 -12.71 -20.60 14.47
CA GLU A 3 -13.40 -20.28 13.20
C GLU A 3 -12.72 -19.18 12.36
N TYR A 4 -11.86 -18.36 12.98
CA TYR A 4 -11.09 -17.29 12.34
C TYR A 4 -9.61 -17.65 12.11
N LEU A 5 -9.18 -18.89 12.42
CA LEU A 5 -7.81 -19.36 12.18
C LEU A 5 -7.38 -19.23 10.70
N TRP A 6 -8.32 -19.35 9.76
CA TRP A 6 -8.03 -19.14 8.34
C TRP A 6 -7.60 -17.69 8.03
N MET A 7 -8.12 -16.68 8.75
CA MET A 7 -7.68 -15.29 8.59
C MET A 7 -6.22 -15.15 9.02
N VAL A 8 -5.83 -15.82 10.10
CA VAL A 8 -4.44 -15.84 10.59
C VAL A 8 -3.52 -16.51 9.58
N ILE A 9 -3.90 -17.68 9.05
CA ILE A 9 -3.12 -18.39 8.01
C ILE A 9 -2.95 -17.54 6.75
N VAL A 10 -4.03 -16.92 6.26
CA VAL A 10 -3.96 -15.96 5.13
C VAL A 10 -3.09 -14.77 5.49
N GLY A 11 -3.22 -14.22 6.70
CA GLY A 11 -2.41 -13.12 7.22
C GLY A 11 -0.92 -13.43 7.19
N PHE A 12 -0.48 -14.62 7.61
CA PHE A 12 0.92 -15.04 7.50
C PHE A 12 1.41 -15.05 6.04
N ILE A 13 0.61 -15.56 5.11
CA ILE A 13 0.95 -15.63 3.69
C ILE A 13 1.08 -14.22 3.09
N ILE A 14 0.10 -13.34 3.34
CA ILE A 14 0.12 -11.97 2.84
C ILE A 14 1.24 -11.15 3.50
N ALA A 15 1.49 -11.32 4.81
CA ALA A 15 2.61 -10.67 5.51
C ALA A 15 3.97 -11.06 4.93
N PHE A 16 4.14 -12.32 4.49
CA PHE A 16 5.36 -12.74 3.80
C PHE A 16 5.50 -12.09 2.42
N ILE A 17 4.39 -11.98 1.67
CA ILE A 17 4.34 -11.29 0.37
C ILE A 17 4.63 -9.78 0.53
N LEU A 18 4.18 -9.17 1.63
CA LEU A 18 4.44 -7.77 1.99
C LEU A 18 5.89 -7.54 2.45
N ALA A 19 6.45 -8.44 3.26
CA ALA A 19 7.88 -8.42 3.60
C ALA A 19 8.75 -8.60 2.34
N PHE A 20 8.34 -9.50 1.44
CA PHE A 20 8.96 -9.67 0.12
C PHE A 20 8.86 -8.41 -0.75
N SER A 21 7.74 -7.68 -0.75
CA SER A 21 7.62 -6.44 -1.52
C SER A 21 8.48 -5.30 -0.95
N VAL A 22 8.57 -5.17 0.38
CA VAL A 22 9.53 -4.26 1.04
C VAL A 22 10.96 -4.60 0.64
N GLY A 23 11.34 -5.89 0.71
CA GLY A 23 12.67 -6.36 0.29
C GLY A 23 12.99 -6.17 -1.21
N ALA A 24 11.96 -6.21 -2.06
CA ALA A 24 12.07 -5.96 -3.48
C ALA A 24 12.23 -4.47 -3.84
N ASN A 25 11.56 -3.57 -3.11
CA ASN A 25 11.54 -2.15 -3.40
C ASN A 25 12.65 -1.38 -2.67
N ASP A 26 12.71 -1.51 -1.34
CA ASP A 26 13.34 -0.51 -0.48
C ASP A 26 14.83 -0.82 -0.14
N VAL A 27 15.33 -2.06 -0.30
CA VAL A 27 16.76 -2.40 -0.06
C VAL A 27 17.72 -1.68 -1.03
N ALA A 28 17.21 -1.15 -2.14
CA ALA A 28 17.94 -0.23 -3.00
C ALA A 28 18.37 1.07 -2.28
N ASN A 29 17.65 1.48 -1.23
CA ASN A 29 18.03 2.59 -0.36
C ASN A 29 19.33 2.29 0.41
N SER A 30 19.50 1.05 0.86
CA SER A 30 20.67 0.63 1.65
C SER A 30 21.93 0.48 0.80
N PHE A 31 21.85 -0.29 -0.29
CA PHE A 31 23.02 -0.68 -1.10
C PHE A 31 23.12 -0.04 -2.50
N GLY A 32 22.08 0.65 -3.00
CA GLY A 32 22.10 1.24 -4.34
C GLY A 32 23.27 2.22 -4.56
N THR A 33 23.63 3.00 -3.54
CA THR A 33 24.77 3.92 -3.57
C THR A 33 26.13 3.22 -3.55
N ALA A 34 26.24 2.07 -2.90
CA ALA A 34 27.49 1.29 -2.81
C ALA A 34 27.71 0.37 -4.03
N VAL A 35 26.63 -0.01 -4.73
CA VAL A 35 26.69 -0.67 -6.04
C VAL A 35 26.92 0.37 -7.14
N GLY A 36 26.30 1.55 -7.06
CA GLY A 36 26.47 2.64 -8.02
C GLY A 36 27.88 3.24 -8.04
N SER A 37 28.53 3.37 -6.88
CA SER A 37 29.94 3.79 -6.77
C SER A 37 30.95 2.69 -7.15
N GLY A 38 30.50 1.50 -7.54
CA GLY A 38 31.36 0.36 -7.89
C GLY A 38 32.08 -0.30 -6.70
N VAL A 39 31.80 0.14 -5.46
CA VAL A 39 32.46 -0.33 -4.23
C VAL A 39 32.03 -1.75 -3.82
N VAL A 40 30.80 -2.16 -4.17
CA VAL A 40 30.24 -3.48 -3.84
C VAL A 40 29.57 -4.10 -5.07
N THR A 41 29.89 -5.36 -5.39
CA THR A 41 29.15 -6.07 -6.46
C THR A 41 27.73 -6.42 -6.01
N LEU A 42 26.79 -6.50 -6.95
CA LEU A 42 25.38 -6.80 -6.64
C LEU A 42 25.19 -8.09 -5.81
N ARG A 43 26.03 -9.12 -6.04
CA ARG A 43 26.01 -10.37 -5.26
C ARG A 43 26.49 -10.17 -3.83
N GLN A 44 27.55 -9.39 -3.61
CA GLN A 44 28.02 -9.04 -2.26
C GLN A 44 26.99 -8.17 -1.51
N ALA A 45 26.38 -7.21 -2.20
CA ALA A 45 25.31 -6.37 -1.63
C ALA A 45 24.13 -7.22 -1.15
N CYS A 46 23.67 -8.18 -1.95
CA CYS A 46 22.59 -9.09 -1.54
C CYS A 46 22.96 -9.92 -0.29
N ILE A 47 24.19 -10.42 -0.20
CA ILE A 47 24.67 -11.20 0.96
C ILE A 47 24.74 -10.33 2.23
N LEU A 48 25.38 -9.16 2.14
CA LEU A 48 25.55 -8.26 3.29
C LEU A 48 24.18 -7.76 3.78
N ALA A 49 23.31 -7.31 2.87
CA ALA A 49 21.95 -6.91 3.22
C ALA A 49 21.20 -8.05 3.92
N SER A 50 21.25 -9.29 3.43
CA SER A 50 20.54 -10.41 4.07
C SER A 50 20.89 -10.60 5.55
N ILE A 51 22.15 -10.33 5.91
CA ILE A 51 22.62 -10.38 7.30
C ILE A 51 22.11 -9.16 8.07
N PHE A 52 22.33 -7.95 7.56
CA PHE A 52 22.05 -6.72 8.30
C PHE A 52 20.56 -6.36 8.36
N GLU A 53 19.78 -6.56 7.29
CA GLU A 53 18.31 -6.46 7.28
C GLU A 53 17.69 -7.35 8.37
N THR A 54 18.05 -8.65 8.38
CA THR A 54 17.52 -9.62 9.35
C THR A 54 17.94 -9.27 10.79
N THR A 55 19.18 -8.84 10.99
CA THR A 55 19.67 -8.47 12.33
C THR A 55 19.00 -7.18 12.84
N GLY A 56 18.80 -6.17 11.98
CA GLY A 56 18.07 -4.95 12.32
C GLY A 56 16.60 -5.21 12.62
N SER A 57 15.97 -6.01 11.77
CA SER A 57 14.60 -6.49 11.93
C SER A 57 14.35 -7.13 13.29
N VAL A 58 15.23 -8.05 13.71
CA VAL A 58 15.12 -8.75 15.00
C VAL A 58 15.44 -7.86 16.21
N LEU A 59 16.41 -6.95 16.10
CA LEU A 59 16.89 -6.16 17.25
C LEU A 59 16.20 -4.81 17.47
N LEU A 60 15.62 -4.20 16.42
CA LEU A 60 14.96 -2.88 16.49
C LEU A 60 13.49 -2.89 16.03
N GLY A 61 13.10 -3.83 15.16
CA GLY A 61 11.78 -3.87 14.51
C GLY A 61 10.57 -3.97 15.44
N ALA A 62 10.77 -4.33 16.72
CA ALA A 62 9.71 -4.38 17.70
C ALA A 62 9.00 -3.01 17.87
N LYS A 63 9.76 -1.90 17.98
CA LYS A 63 9.22 -0.63 18.48
C LYS A 63 8.36 0.13 17.47
N VAL A 64 8.79 0.20 16.22
CA VAL A 64 8.00 0.84 15.14
C VAL A 64 6.76 0.00 14.81
N GLY A 65 6.86 -1.34 14.92
CA GLY A 65 5.72 -2.25 14.84
C GLY A 65 4.62 -1.95 15.87
N GLU A 66 4.98 -1.45 17.06
CA GLU A 66 4.00 -1.03 18.07
C GLU A 66 3.17 0.18 17.65
N THR A 67 3.80 1.16 17.00
CA THR A 67 3.12 2.38 16.54
C THR A 67 2.23 2.10 15.34
N ILE A 68 2.64 1.22 14.42
CA ILE A 68 1.80 0.83 13.28
C ILE A 68 0.53 0.11 13.75
N ARG A 69 0.64 -0.78 14.75
CA ARG A 69 -0.49 -1.60 15.24
C ARG A 69 -1.47 -0.88 16.20
N LYS A 70 -1.03 0.18 16.89
CA LYS A 70 -1.85 0.93 17.90
C LYS A 70 -2.06 2.42 17.62
N GLY A 71 -1.16 3.06 16.87
CA GLY A 71 -1.10 4.53 16.76
C GLY A 71 -1.85 5.12 15.56
N ILE A 72 -2.40 4.28 14.67
CA ILE A 72 -3.11 4.75 13.47
C ILE A 72 -4.63 4.69 13.67
N ILE A 73 -5.12 3.69 14.41
CA ILE A 73 -6.55 3.40 14.60
C ILE A 73 -6.92 3.25 16.07
N ASP A 74 -8.16 3.57 16.43
CA ASP A 74 -8.69 3.28 17.77
C ASP A 74 -9.23 1.85 17.85
N VAL A 75 -8.41 0.94 18.37
CA VAL A 75 -8.75 -0.47 18.53
C VAL A 75 -9.94 -0.71 19.48
N ASN A 76 -10.23 0.22 20.39
CA ASN A 76 -11.31 0.07 21.37
C ASN A 76 -12.70 0.08 20.72
N LEU A 77 -12.84 0.74 19.56
CA LEU A 77 -14.08 0.77 18.77
C LEU A 77 -14.44 -0.59 18.15
N TYR A 78 -13.52 -1.57 18.20
CA TYR A 78 -13.72 -2.92 17.71
C TYR A 78 -13.95 -3.95 18.85
N ASN A 79 -14.11 -3.51 20.10
CA ASN A 79 -14.32 -4.40 21.27
C ASN A 79 -15.42 -5.44 21.03
N SER A 80 -16.53 -5.04 20.39
CA SER A 80 -17.68 -5.90 20.10
C SER A 80 -17.64 -6.56 18.70
N THR A 81 -16.57 -6.35 17.93
CA THR A 81 -16.42 -6.79 16.52
C THR A 81 -14.97 -7.20 16.23
N VAL A 82 -14.43 -8.07 17.08
CA VAL A 82 -13.03 -8.52 17.06
C VAL A 82 -12.63 -9.11 15.70
N GLU A 83 -13.54 -9.81 15.04
CA GLU A 83 -13.36 -10.39 13.70
C GLU A 83 -13.27 -9.33 12.59
N LEU A 84 -13.89 -8.17 12.77
CA LEU A 84 -13.80 -7.04 11.84
C LEU A 84 -12.42 -6.38 11.92
N LEU A 85 -11.82 -6.30 13.11
CA LEU A 85 -10.45 -5.84 13.28
C LEU A 85 -9.44 -6.82 12.64
N MET A 86 -9.64 -8.14 12.82
CA MET A 86 -8.83 -9.16 12.15
C MET A 86 -8.90 -9.05 10.61
N ALA A 87 -10.10 -8.88 10.05
CA ALA A 87 -10.29 -8.60 8.63
C ALA A 87 -9.62 -7.28 8.20
N GLY A 88 -9.56 -6.29 9.09
CA GLY A 88 -8.84 -5.02 8.93
C GLY A 88 -7.34 -5.21 8.74
N GLU A 89 -6.67 -5.91 9.66
CA GLU A 89 -5.23 -6.17 9.57
C GLU A 89 -4.86 -6.94 8.28
N VAL A 90 -5.68 -7.93 7.90
CA VAL A 90 -5.52 -8.64 6.61
C VAL A 90 -5.71 -7.68 5.42
N SER A 91 -6.72 -6.81 5.46
CA SER A 91 -6.97 -5.81 4.40
C SER A 91 -5.81 -4.81 4.26
N ALA A 92 -5.25 -4.34 5.37
CA ALA A 92 -4.09 -3.46 5.39
C ALA A 92 -2.87 -4.13 4.73
N MET A 93 -2.60 -5.39 5.08
CA MET A 93 -1.49 -6.13 4.49
C MET A 93 -1.69 -6.36 2.98
N VAL A 94 -2.89 -6.74 2.53
CA VAL A 94 -3.18 -6.93 1.09
C VAL A 94 -3.05 -5.61 0.34
N GLY A 95 -3.67 -4.52 0.81
CA GLY A 95 -3.64 -3.22 0.14
C GLY A 95 -2.24 -2.64 0.02
N SER A 96 -1.41 -2.80 1.07
CA SER A 96 -0.01 -2.42 1.06
C SER A 96 0.81 -3.28 0.08
N ALA A 97 0.68 -4.61 0.14
CA ALA A 97 1.44 -5.53 -0.71
C ALA A 97 1.13 -5.36 -2.21
N VAL A 98 -0.15 -5.27 -2.57
CA VAL A 98 -0.58 -5.08 -3.97
C VAL A 98 0.03 -3.82 -4.56
N TRP A 99 -0.01 -2.68 -3.85
CA TRP A 99 0.57 -1.44 -4.36
C TRP A 99 2.10 -1.48 -4.42
N GLN A 100 2.78 -2.04 -3.41
CA GLN A 100 4.24 -2.17 -3.44
C GLN A 100 4.76 -3.07 -4.56
N LEU A 101 4.08 -4.18 -4.85
CA LEU A 101 4.44 -5.08 -5.97
C LEU A 101 4.21 -4.40 -7.32
N ILE A 102 3.13 -3.63 -7.47
CA ILE A 102 2.86 -2.82 -8.67
C ILE A 102 3.95 -1.75 -8.86
N ALA A 103 4.31 -1.01 -7.81
CA ALA A 103 5.37 -0.01 -7.87
C ALA A 103 6.75 -0.62 -8.17
N SER A 104 7.09 -1.75 -7.56
CA SER A 104 8.30 -2.53 -7.85
C SER A 104 8.37 -2.97 -9.32
N PHE A 105 7.24 -3.40 -9.89
CA PHE A 105 7.13 -3.76 -11.31
C PHE A 105 7.31 -2.54 -12.24
N LEU A 106 6.72 -1.40 -11.86
CA LEU A 106 6.87 -0.13 -12.58
C LEU A 106 8.23 0.57 -12.32
N LYS A 107 9.10 -0.01 -11.48
CA LYS A 107 10.39 0.56 -11.01
C LYS A 107 10.25 1.94 -10.33
N LEU A 108 9.15 2.17 -9.62
CA LEU A 108 8.88 3.43 -8.93
C LEU A 108 9.33 3.33 -7.46
N PRO A 109 10.37 4.08 -7.01
CA PRO A 109 10.82 4.05 -5.63
C PRO A 109 9.81 4.77 -4.72
N ILE A 110 8.85 4.01 -4.21
CA ILE A 110 7.86 4.48 -3.22
C ILE A 110 8.34 4.27 -1.77
N SER A 111 7.43 4.26 -0.82
CA SER A 111 7.69 4.04 0.61
C SER A 111 6.76 2.95 1.15
N GLY A 112 7.31 1.82 1.62
CA GLY A 112 6.51 0.79 2.28
C GLY A 112 5.70 1.33 3.47
N THR A 113 6.26 2.30 4.19
CA THR A 113 5.63 2.98 5.34
C THR A 113 4.39 3.79 4.93
N HIS A 114 4.44 4.52 3.81
CA HIS A 114 3.26 5.20 3.27
C HIS A 114 2.18 4.21 2.82
N CYS A 115 2.59 3.06 2.27
CA CYS A 115 1.66 2.02 1.82
C CYS A 115 0.84 1.47 2.99
N ILE A 116 1.50 1.07 4.08
CA ILE A 116 0.79 0.45 5.21
C ILE A 116 -0.05 1.46 5.99
N VAL A 117 0.43 2.70 6.19
CA VAL A 117 -0.36 3.75 6.86
C VAL A 117 -1.59 4.11 6.02
N GLY A 118 -1.44 4.27 4.70
CA GLY A 118 -2.56 4.47 3.77
C GLY A 118 -3.55 3.30 3.79
N ALA A 119 -3.06 2.07 3.74
CA ALA A 119 -3.88 0.86 3.77
C ALA A 119 -4.64 0.70 5.11
N THR A 120 -4.03 1.05 6.24
CA THR A 120 -4.66 1.00 7.57
C THR A 120 -5.80 2.02 7.70
N ILE A 121 -5.58 3.25 7.22
CA ILE A 121 -6.64 4.26 7.08
C ILE A 121 -7.75 3.73 6.16
N GLY A 122 -7.38 3.11 5.04
CA GLY A 122 -8.29 2.56 4.03
C GLY A 122 -9.33 1.59 4.58
N PHE A 123 -8.92 0.56 5.35
CA PHE A 123 -9.89 -0.36 5.95
C PHE A 123 -10.70 0.31 7.05
N SER A 124 -10.07 1.14 7.89
CA SER A 124 -10.76 1.72 9.05
C SER A 124 -11.86 2.69 8.63
N LEU A 125 -11.69 3.41 7.52
CA LEU A 125 -12.72 4.26 6.92
C LEU A 125 -13.91 3.47 6.36
N VAL A 126 -13.75 2.19 6.03
CA VAL A 126 -14.86 1.31 5.58
C VAL A 126 -15.52 0.61 6.76
N ALA A 127 -14.76 0.16 7.76
CA ALA A 127 -15.27 -0.59 8.91
C ALA A 127 -15.98 0.29 9.95
N ILE A 128 -15.39 1.42 10.33
CA ILE A 128 -15.85 2.29 11.44
C ILE A 128 -16.04 3.76 10.98
N GLY A 129 -15.61 4.09 9.76
CA GLY A 129 -15.64 5.46 9.24
C GLY A 129 -14.56 6.34 9.86
N THR A 130 -14.77 7.65 9.82
CA THR A 130 -13.77 8.66 10.23
C THR A 130 -13.38 8.60 11.70
N LYS A 131 -14.19 7.98 12.58
CA LYS A 131 -13.86 7.80 14.01
C LYS A 131 -12.80 6.73 14.26
N GLY A 132 -12.68 5.75 13.37
CA GLY A 132 -11.73 4.65 13.54
C GLY A 132 -10.26 5.07 13.45
N VAL A 133 -9.97 6.27 12.92
CA VAL A 133 -8.61 6.78 12.67
C VAL A 133 -8.20 7.81 13.72
N GLN A 134 -7.03 7.64 14.33
CA GLN A 134 -6.47 8.57 15.31
C GLN A 134 -5.82 9.79 14.61
N TRP A 135 -6.63 10.74 14.16
CA TRP A 135 -6.19 11.89 13.34
C TRP A 135 -5.01 12.68 13.92
N MET A 136 -4.92 12.85 15.24
CA MET A 136 -3.80 13.58 15.87
C MET A 136 -2.48 12.82 15.81
N GLU A 137 -2.48 11.50 15.98
CA GLU A 137 -1.28 10.67 15.80
C GLU A 137 -0.91 10.56 14.31
N LEU A 138 -1.91 10.43 13.43
CA LEU A 138 -1.70 10.48 11.98
C LEU A 138 -1.05 11.80 11.53
N VAL A 139 -1.43 12.95 12.10
CA VAL A 139 -0.77 14.23 11.83
C VAL A 139 0.71 14.22 12.26
N LYS A 140 1.07 13.59 13.38
CA LYS A 140 2.49 13.42 13.79
C LYS A 140 3.24 12.52 12.80
N ILE A 141 2.62 11.41 12.36
CA ILE A 141 3.19 10.49 11.37
C ILE A 141 3.45 11.24 10.06
N VAL A 142 2.44 11.95 9.52
CA VAL A 142 2.55 12.74 8.29
C VAL A 142 3.60 13.85 8.42
N ALA A 143 3.67 14.55 9.56
CA ALA A 143 4.71 15.54 9.80
C ALA A 143 6.12 14.91 9.77
N SER A 144 6.29 13.71 10.33
CA SER A 144 7.57 12.98 10.30
C SER A 144 8.04 12.69 8.87
N TRP A 145 7.12 12.47 7.91
CA TRP A 145 7.44 12.18 6.52
C TRP A 145 8.03 13.39 5.74
N PHE A 146 7.80 14.61 6.21
CA PHE A 146 8.42 15.84 5.70
C PHE A 146 9.66 16.24 6.51
N ILE A 147 9.64 16.05 7.83
CA ILE A 147 10.77 16.38 8.71
C ILE A 147 11.96 15.45 8.46
N SER A 148 11.73 14.15 8.26
CA SER A 148 12.80 13.16 8.07
C SER A 148 13.67 13.36 6.82
N PRO A 149 13.16 13.61 5.59
CA PRO A 149 14.03 13.95 4.45
C PRO A 149 14.78 15.27 4.65
N LEU A 150 14.15 16.28 5.27
CA LEU A 150 14.79 17.58 5.52
C LEU A 150 15.93 17.46 6.55
N LEU A 151 15.69 16.75 7.65
CA LEU A 151 16.69 16.46 8.68
C LEU A 151 17.85 15.63 8.10
N SER A 152 17.54 14.58 7.33
CA SER A 152 18.55 13.72 6.69
C SER A 152 19.38 14.49 5.65
N GLY A 153 18.74 15.37 4.87
CA GLY A 153 19.41 16.29 3.96
C GLY A 153 20.37 17.23 4.69
N MET A 154 19.88 17.91 5.75
CA MET A 154 20.70 18.79 6.58
C MET A 154 21.88 18.05 7.23
N MET A 155 21.65 16.89 7.84
CA MET A 155 22.69 16.06 8.46
C MET A 155 23.75 15.63 7.45
N SER A 156 23.34 15.15 6.26
CA SER A 156 24.28 14.76 5.21
C SER A 156 25.05 15.93 4.63
N GLY A 157 24.42 17.10 4.47
CA GLY A 157 25.07 18.32 3.98
C GLY A 157 26.13 18.83 4.95
N VAL A 158 25.81 18.90 6.25
CA VAL A 158 26.77 19.26 7.30
C VAL A 158 27.91 18.24 7.37
N LEU A 159 27.61 16.93 7.34
CA LEU A 159 28.61 15.88 7.34
C LEU A 159 29.53 15.96 6.09
N PHE A 160 28.98 16.24 4.91
CA PHE A 160 29.75 16.38 3.68
C PHE A 160 30.66 17.61 3.71
N LEU A 161 30.18 18.75 4.23
CA LEU A 161 30.98 19.96 4.41
C LEU A 161 32.13 19.74 5.40
N LEU A 162 31.88 19.01 6.50
CA LEU A 162 32.92 18.63 7.47
C LEU A 162 33.96 17.70 6.83
N ILE A 163 33.53 16.69 6.08
CA ILE A 163 34.43 15.79 5.33
C ILE A 163 35.25 16.57 4.29
N ARG A 164 34.61 17.48 3.55
CA ARG A 164 35.27 18.32 2.55
C ARG A 164 36.33 19.23 3.20
N PHE A 165 36.02 19.87 4.32
CA PHE A 165 36.95 20.78 5.01
C PHE A 165 38.11 20.07 5.75
N PHE A 166 37.82 18.96 6.45
CA PHE A 166 38.82 18.27 7.28
C PHE A 166 39.59 17.16 6.58
N ILE A 167 39.06 16.57 5.49
CA ILE A 167 39.67 15.45 4.77
C ILE A 167 39.99 15.82 3.32
N LEU A 168 38.98 16.20 2.51
CA LEU A 168 39.15 16.29 1.04
C LEU A 168 40.01 17.49 0.61
N ASN A 169 39.77 18.68 1.17
CA ASN A 169 40.49 19.92 0.84
C ASN A 169 41.86 20.01 1.57
N LYS A 170 42.60 18.91 1.67
CA LYS A 170 43.93 18.82 2.29
C LYS A 170 44.94 18.24 1.30
N GLU A 171 46.15 18.80 1.30
CA GLU A 171 47.26 18.41 0.41
C GLU A 171 47.56 16.91 0.44
N ASP A 172 47.50 16.31 1.64
CA ASP A 172 47.39 14.84 1.80
C ASP A 172 46.10 14.51 2.58
N PRO A 173 45.07 13.94 1.92
CA PRO A 173 43.83 13.55 2.56
C PRO A 173 43.96 12.25 3.37
N VAL A 174 44.97 11.40 3.09
CA VAL A 174 45.03 10.03 3.64
C VAL A 174 45.31 10.01 5.15
N PRO A 175 46.31 10.72 5.72
CA PRO A 175 46.53 10.77 7.17
C PRO A 175 45.35 11.35 7.94
N ASN A 176 44.64 12.31 7.35
CA ASN A 176 43.49 12.96 7.99
C ASN A 176 42.26 12.05 7.96
N GLY A 177 42.01 11.37 6.84
CA GLY A 177 41.01 10.31 6.74
C GLY A 177 41.29 9.14 7.69
N LEU A 178 42.54 8.64 7.75
CA LEU A 178 42.96 7.59 8.69
C LEU A 178 42.82 8.00 10.16
N ARG A 179 42.88 9.31 10.47
CA ARG A 179 42.59 9.86 11.82
C ARG A 179 41.10 9.98 12.11
N ALA A 180 40.27 10.20 11.08
CA ALA A 180 38.82 10.27 11.21
C ALA A 180 38.14 8.89 11.29
N LEU A 181 38.76 7.84 10.71
CA LEU A 181 38.26 6.45 10.74
C LEU A 181 37.72 5.98 12.11
N PRO A 182 38.47 6.07 13.23
CA PRO A 182 37.96 5.61 14.52
C PRO A 182 36.74 6.40 15.00
N VAL A 183 36.62 7.68 14.63
CA VAL A 183 35.50 8.54 15.04
C VAL A 183 34.23 8.14 14.29
N PHE A 184 34.31 7.85 12.99
CA PHE A 184 33.17 7.36 12.21
C PHE A 184 32.73 5.96 12.68
N TYR A 185 33.68 5.05 12.95
CA TYR A 185 33.36 3.75 13.56
C TYR A 185 32.76 3.93 14.97
N ALA A 186 33.31 4.80 15.82
CA ALA A 186 32.79 5.05 17.16
C ALA A 186 31.37 5.62 17.14
N ALA A 187 31.06 6.60 16.28
CA ALA A 187 29.72 7.16 16.14
C ALA A 187 28.71 6.08 15.71
N THR A 188 29.08 5.28 14.72
CA THR A 188 28.27 4.16 14.20
C THR A 188 28.02 3.10 15.29
N ILE A 189 29.06 2.67 16.01
CA ILE A 189 28.91 1.69 17.11
C ILE A 189 28.13 2.28 18.29
N THR A 190 28.36 3.53 18.69
CA THR A 190 27.64 4.18 19.80
C THR A 190 26.14 4.16 19.55
N ILE A 191 25.69 4.59 18.36
CA ILE A 191 24.26 4.69 18.06
C ILE A 191 23.64 3.31 17.87
N ASN A 192 24.32 2.34 17.25
CA ASN A 192 23.80 0.97 17.16
C ASN A 192 23.65 0.31 18.54
N VAL A 193 24.69 0.35 19.38
CA VAL A 193 24.64 -0.24 20.73
C VAL A 193 23.59 0.47 21.58
N PHE A 194 23.50 1.80 21.53
CA PHE A 194 22.48 2.56 22.24
C PHE A 194 21.07 2.13 21.82
N SER A 195 20.84 1.98 20.51
CA SER A 195 19.52 1.59 19.97
C SER A 195 19.13 0.18 20.41
N ILE A 196 20.02 -0.79 20.22
CA ILE A 196 19.78 -2.19 20.61
C ILE A 196 19.55 -2.30 22.13
N MET A 197 20.25 -1.51 22.94
CA MET A 197 20.05 -1.49 24.40
C MET A 197 18.86 -0.65 24.87
N TYR A 198 18.33 0.28 24.05
CA TYR A 198 17.21 1.15 24.42
C TYR A 198 15.85 0.62 23.92
N THR A 199 15.75 0.23 22.65
CA THR A 199 14.52 -0.35 22.06
C THR A 199 14.55 -1.87 21.93
N GLY A 200 15.73 -2.49 21.78
CA GLY A 200 15.91 -3.95 21.82
C GLY A 200 15.96 -4.55 23.23
N ALA A 201 16.02 -3.71 24.29
CA ALA A 201 16.01 -4.13 25.69
C ALA A 201 14.96 -5.20 26.07
N PRO A 202 13.68 -5.12 25.62
CA PRO A 202 12.68 -6.14 25.90
C PRO A 202 12.96 -7.50 25.25
N VAL A 203 13.63 -7.52 24.09
CA VAL A 203 14.07 -8.75 23.40
C VAL A 203 15.24 -9.42 24.13
N LEU A 204 16.06 -8.61 24.83
CA LEU A 204 17.23 -9.06 25.60
C LEU A 204 16.91 -9.33 27.09
N GLY A 205 15.73 -8.95 27.57
CA GLY A 205 15.34 -9.07 28.99
C GLY A 205 16.07 -8.09 29.93
N ILE A 206 16.72 -7.05 29.41
CA ILE A 206 17.59 -6.14 30.16
C ILE A 206 16.88 -4.79 30.36
N VAL A 207 16.59 -4.43 31.60
CA VAL A 207 16.05 -3.10 31.96
C VAL A 207 17.15 -2.27 32.61
N LEU A 208 17.63 -1.25 31.89
CA LEU A 208 18.65 -0.31 32.36
C LEU A 208 18.19 1.14 32.14
N PRO A 209 18.57 2.09 33.02
CA PRO A 209 18.25 3.50 32.83
C PRO A 209 19.07 4.09 31.66
N MET A 210 18.49 5.07 30.95
CA MET A 210 19.09 5.64 29.73
C MET A 210 20.53 6.14 29.91
N TRP A 211 20.88 6.69 31.07
CA TRP A 211 22.24 7.16 31.36
C TRP A 211 23.26 6.00 31.41
N ALA A 212 22.86 4.83 31.92
CA ALA A 212 23.71 3.64 31.95
C ALA A 212 23.87 3.06 30.54
N ILE A 213 22.78 3.03 29.75
CA ILE A 213 22.82 2.63 28.34
C ILE A 213 23.77 3.55 27.55
N ALA A 214 23.70 4.86 27.74
CA ALA A 214 24.59 5.83 27.11
C ALA A 214 26.07 5.59 27.49
N LEU A 215 26.37 5.41 28.79
CA LEU A 215 27.73 5.14 29.26
C LEU A 215 28.29 3.81 28.70
N ILE A 216 27.49 2.75 28.65
CA ILE A 216 27.90 1.45 28.09
C ILE A 216 28.15 1.59 26.57
N SER A 217 27.26 2.29 25.85
CA SER A 217 27.39 2.53 24.41
C SER A 217 28.65 3.31 24.06
N ILE A 218 28.98 4.34 24.85
CA ILE A 218 30.23 5.12 24.72
C ILE A 218 31.45 4.29 25.11
N GLY A 219 31.37 3.48 26.18
CA GLY A 219 32.46 2.60 26.59
C GLY A 219 32.82 1.58 25.52
N VAL A 220 31.82 0.90 24.95
CA VAL A 220 32.00 -0.05 23.83
C VAL A 220 32.55 0.68 22.59
N SER A 221 32.04 1.85 22.24
CA SER A 221 32.50 2.56 21.05
C SER A 221 33.92 3.13 21.17
N VAL A 222 34.35 3.54 22.38
CA VAL A 222 35.75 3.92 22.66
C VAL A 222 36.69 2.71 22.55
N ILE A 223 36.28 1.53 23.05
CA ILE A 223 37.05 0.29 22.86
C ILE A 223 37.18 -0.03 21.35
N PHE A 224 36.10 0.04 20.59
CA PHE A 224 36.14 -0.16 19.14
C PHE A 224 36.99 0.90 18.42
N ALA A 225 36.97 2.17 18.86
CA ALA A 225 37.83 3.22 18.30
C ALA A 225 39.32 2.90 18.50
N ILE A 226 39.70 2.42 19.70
CA ILE A 226 41.07 2.01 20.01
C ILE A 226 41.48 0.81 19.14
N LEU A 227 40.61 -0.19 18.97
CA LEU A 227 40.86 -1.34 18.08
C LEU A 227 41.02 -0.91 16.60
N VAL A 228 40.17 0.01 16.11
CA VAL A 228 40.27 0.57 14.76
C VAL A 228 41.60 1.33 14.58
N TRP A 229 41.99 2.15 15.56
CA TRP A 229 43.26 2.89 15.53
C TRP A 229 44.50 1.98 15.56
N ILE A 230 44.48 0.90 16.34
CA ILE A 230 45.63 -0.02 16.50
C ILE A 230 45.75 -1.00 15.33
N PHE A 231 44.64 -1.56 14.84
CA PHE A 231 44.67 -2.63 13.84
C PHE A 231 44.27 -2.15 12.43
N VAL A 232 43.14 -1.45 12.31
CA VAL A 232 42.56 -1.09 11.01
C VAL A 232 43.31 0.05 10.34
N CYS A 233 43.62 1.14 11.05
CA CYS A 233 44.31 2.30 10.46
C CYS A 233 45.71 1.95 9.93
N PRO A 234 46.58 1.17 10.63
CA PRO A 234 47.86 0.74 10.09
C PRO A 234 47.73 -0.26 8.93
N TRP A 235 46.74 -1.16 8.96
CA TRP A 235 46.45 -2.06 7.85
C TRP A 235 45.99 -1.30 6.60
N MET A 236 45.05 -0.35 6.75
CA MET A 236 44.60 0.51 5.66
C MET A 236 45.76 1.36 5.11
N LYS A 237 46.61 1.95 5.96
CA LYS A 237 47.78 2.71 5.51
C LYS A 237 48.74 1.85 4.67
N ARG A 238 49.04 0.61 5.10
CA ARG A 238 49.85 -0.34 4.34
C ARG A 238 49.19 -0.74 3.01
N LYS A 239 47.87 -0.99 3.02
CA LYS A 239 47.10 -1.42 1.84
C LYS A 239 46.97 -0.31 0.79
N ILE A 240 46.74 0.94 1.21
CA ILE A 240 46.68 2.12 0.34
C ILE A 240 48.06 2.34 -0.30
N ALA A 241 49.13 2.40 0.51
CA ALA A 241 50.50 2.56 0.00
C ALA A 241 50.91 1.44 -0.98
N SER A 242 50.49 0.19 -0.72
CA SER A 242 50.76 -0.94 -1.61
C SER A 242 49.98 -0.88 -2.94
N ARG A 243 48.78 -0.29 -2.96
CA ARG A 243 48.02 -0.09 -4.21
C ARG A 243 48.58 1.06 -5.03
N LEU A 244 48.84 2.21 -4.42
CA LEU A 244 49.45 3.36 -5.09
C LEU A 244 50.83 3.03 -5.68
N LYS A 245 51.63 2.19 -5.00
CA LYS A 245 52.89 1.68 -5.54
C LYS A 245 52.70 0.73 -6.74
N LYS A 246 51.59 0.00 -6.84
CA LYS A 246 51.27 -0.85 -8.00
C LYS A 246 50.72 -0.01 -9.16
N GLU A 247 49.81 0.92 -8.88
CA GLU A 247 49.23 1.85 -9.85
C GLU A 247 50.33 2.73 -10.50
N GLY A 248 51.19 3.36 -9.70
CA GLY A 248 52.34 4.13 -10.17
C GLY A 248 53.52 3.28 -10.70
N ALA A 249 53.38 1.97 -10.77
CA ALA A 249 54.28 1.07 -11.52
C ALA A 249 53.64 0.67 -12.86
N LEU A 250 52.33 0.38 -12.88
CA LEU A 250 51.59 0.17 -14.13
C LEU A 250 51.57 1.42 -15.02
N SER A 251 51.41 2.62 -14.46
CA SER A 251 51.46 3.85 -15.25
C SER A 251 52.82 3.97 -15.96
N LYS A 252 53.94 3.76 -15.24
CA LYS A 252 55.28 3.81 -15.84
C LYS A 252 55.51 2.76 -16.92
N ILE A 253 54.94 1.55 -16.77
CA ILE A 253 55.00 0.51 -17.81
C ILE A 253 54.15 0.91 -19.02
N SER A 254 53.00 1.57 -18.81
CA SER A 254 52.18 2.16 -19.87
C SER A 254 52.93 3.26 -20.60
N ASP A 255 53.52 4.21 -19.88
CA ASP A 255 54.29 5.33 -20.43
C ASP A 255 55.51 4.81 -21.23
N GLU A 256 56.31 3.89 -20.66
CA GLU A 256 57.41 3.21 -21.34
C GLU A 256 56.98 2.35 -22.56
N SER A 257 55.68 2.04 -22.69
CA SER A 257 55.13 1.34 -23.86
C SER A 257 54.57 2.29 -24.90
N LEU A 258 54.10 3.48 -24.51
CA LEU A 258 53.64 4.53 -25.40
C LEU A 258 54.82 5.26 -26.06
N ASP A 259 55.89 5.57 -25.31
CA ASP A 259 57.11 6.15 -25.87
C ASP A 259 57.70 5.24 -26.97
N LYS A 260 57.72 3.92 -26.72
CA LYS A 260 58.18 2.90 -27.71
C LYS A 260 57.28 2.75 -28.94
N ILE A 261 56.06 3.27 -28.90
CA ILE A 261 55.15 3.32 -30.06
C ILE A 261 55.34 4.63 -30.83
N GLN A 262 55.70 5.73 -30.16
CA GLN A 262 55.97 7.01 -30.84
C GLN A 262 57.31 7.02 -31.60
N ASP A 263 58.31 6.25 -31.15
CA ASP A 263 59.62 6.17 -31.83
C ASP A 263 59.61 5.38 -33.17
N GLU A 264 58.62 4.53 -33.47
CA GLU A 264 58.56 3.78 -34.75
C GLU A 264 57.85 4.54 -35.90
N ASP A 265 56.93 5.47 -35.60
CA ASP A 265 56.06 6.11 -36.62
C ASP A 265 56.50 7.54 -37.02
N THR A 266 57.68 7.66 -37.65
CA THR A 266 58.06 8.87 -38.42
C THR A 266 58.34 8.56 -39.90
N PRO A 267 57.56 9.11 -40.86
CA PRO A 267 57.67 8.76 -42.28
C PRO A 267 58.84 9.48 -42.97
N VAL A 268 60.05 8.93 -42.82
CA VAL A 268 61.22 9.39 -43.58
C VAL A 268 61.07 9.02 -45.06
N PHE A 269 60.80 10.03 -45.89
CA PHE A 269 60.84 9.91 -47.36
C PHE A 269 62.17 9.29 -47.82
N LYS A 270 62.11 8.28 -48.69
CA LYS A 270 63.30 7.71 -49.33
C LYS A 270 63.05 7.48 -50.82
N GLU A 271 63.80 8.21 -51.63
CA GLU A 271 63.67 8.20 -53.09
C GLU A 271 64.21 6.90 -53.72
N LEU A 272 63.79 6.63 -54.96
CA LEU A 272 64.21 5.48 -55.76
C LEU A 272 65.64 5.67 -56.28
N PRO A 273 66.60 4.77 -55.99
CA PRO A 273 67.96 4.87 -56.51
C PRO A 273 68.04 4.43 -57.99
N GLY A 274 68.62 5.25 -58.86
CA GLY A 274 68.52 4.99 -60.31
C GLY A 274 69.45 5.74 -61.28
N ALA A 275 70.61 6.27 -60.87
CA ALA A 275 71.60 6.82 -61.82
C ALA A 275 73.05 6.65 -61.34
N LYS A 276 73.99 6.53 -62.29
CA LYS A 276 75.42 6.22 -62.11
C LYS A 276 76.25 7.44 -61.72
N ALA A 277 77.28 7.24 -60.88
CA ALA A 277 78.64 7.79 -61.11
C ALA A 277 79.71 7.14 -60.18
N ASN A 278 80.91 7.01 -60.75
CA ASN A 278 82.27 6.90 -60.18
C ASN A 278 82.56 7.91 -59.05
N ASP A 279 83.60 7.84 -58.19
CA ASP A 279 84.57 6.85 -57.64
C ASP A 279 85.16 7.55 -56.34
N GLU A 280 86.23 7.21 -55.58
CA GLU A 280 87.32 6.20 -55.61
C GLU A 280 87.93 6.05 -54.18
N SER A 281 88.71 4.99 -53.93
CA SER A 281 89.62 4.79 -52.77
C SER A 281 88.98 4.64 -51.36
N THR A 282 89.63 4.08 -50.32
CA THR A 282 90.99 3.49 -50.16
C THR A 282 90.96 2.31 -49.15
N ILE A 283 91.94 1.39 -49.18
CA ILE A 283 92.20 0.35 -48.15
C ILE A 283 93.67 0.49 -47.65
N PRO A 284 94.02 0.07 -46.42
CA PRO A 284 94.74 -1.21 -46.21
C PRO A 284 94.19 -2.03 -45.00
N LEU A 285 94.14 -3.39 -44.97
CA LEU A 285 95.21 -4.43 -45.05
C LEU A 285 96.13 -4.41 -43.81
N THR A 286 96.44 -5.51 -43.10
CA THR A 286 96.79 -6.92 -43.46
C THR A 286 96.41 -7.90 -42.30
N ALA A 287 96.61 -9.25 -42.27
CA ALA A 287 97.40 -10.20 -43.08
C ALA A 287 96.85 -11.67 -43.04
N SER A 288 97.35 -12.51 -43.98
CA SER A 288 97.52 -14.00 -44.03
C SER A 288 96.90 -14.93 -42.95
N GLY A 289 96.41 -16.15 -43.25
CA GLY A 289 96.24 -16.88 -44.52
C GLY A 289 97.29 -17.99 -44.82
N THR A 290 96.89 -19.27 -44.76
CA THR A 290 97.57 -20.43 -45.40
C THR A 290 96.62 -21.66 -45.45
N GLU A 291 96.85 -22.61 -46.36
CA GLU A 291 96.00 -23.80 -46.63
C GLU A 291 96.82 -25.10 -46.58
N GLU A 292 96.18 -26.28 -46.44
CA GLU A 292 96.37 -27.42 -47.37
C GLU A 292 95.43 -28.64 -47.14
N ALA A 293 95.39 -29.51 -48.15
CA ALA A 293 94.48 -30.61 -48.48
C ALA A 293 94.42 -31.84 -47.51
N GLY A 294 93.48 -32.80 -47.65
CA GLY A 294 92.27 -32.84 -48.51
C GLY A 294 91.61 -34.23 -48.71
N VAL A 295 90.42 -34.20 -49.32
CA VAL A 295 89.77 -35.20 -50.24
C VAL A 295 89.47 -36.65 -49.80
N SER A 296 88.15 -36.99 -49.73
CA SER A 296 87.54 -38.07 -50.54
C SER A 296 85.99 -37.99 -50.59
N ASP A 297 85.44 -37.76 -51.79
CA ASP A 297 84.29 -38.42 -52.48
C ASP A 297 83.15 -39.07 -51.64
N ASN A 298 81.84 -39.03 -51.99
CA ASN A 298 81.02 -38.46 -53.11
C ASN A 298 79.50 -38.61 -52.71
N ILE A 299 78.43 -38.16 -53.39
CA ILE A 299 78.12 -37.41 -54.64
C ILE A 299 76.76 -36.66 -54.39
N ALA A 300 76.56 -35.38 -54.77
CA ALA A 300 75.80 -34.86 -55.94
C ALA A 300 74.39 -35.45 -56.24
N ASN A 301 73.36 -34.71 -56.66
CA ASN A 301 73.14 -33.27 -56.99
C ASN A 301 71.70 -32.86 -56.56
N GLY A 302 71.41 -31.65 -56.07
CA GLY A 302 71.06 -30.44 -56.88
C GLY A 302 69.52 -30.20 -56.89
N SER A 303 68.95 -28.98 -56.91
CA SER A 303 69.52 -27.62 -57.01
C SER A 303 68.59 -26.54 -56.41
N HIS A 304 69.17 -25.50 -55.82
CA HIS A 304 68.56 -24.20 -55.46
C HIS A 304 68.17 -23.37 -56.73
N PRO A 305 67.38 -22.25 -56.69
CA PRO A 305 67.63 -21.10 -55.80
C PRO A 305 66.51 -20.08 -55.43
N ARG A 306 66.95 -19.09 -54.60
CA ARG A 306 66.41 -17.74 -54.31
C ARG A 306 65.57 -17.52 -53.04
N VAL A 307 65.86 -16.35 -52.47
CA VAL A 307 65.49 -15.70 -51.19
C VAL A 307 65.15 -14.24 -51.61
N PRO A 308 64.10 -13.55 -51.11
CA PRO A 308 64.16 -12.91 -49.78
C PRO A 308 62.85 -12.64 -49.00
N TYR A 309 63.02 -12.29 -47.71
CA TYR A 309 62.18 -11.49 -46.80
C TYR A 309 60.63 -11.59 -46.83
N GLY A 310 60.01 -11.86 -45.66
CA GLY A 310 58.57 -11.65 -45.45
C GLY A 310 58.11 -11.95 -44.01
N ARG A 311 57.17 -11.16 -43.47
CA ARG A 311 56.60 -11.29 -42.11
C ARG A 311 55.72 -12.56 -41.96
N ALA A 312 55.63 -13.00 -40.71
CA ALA A 312 54.62 -13.83 -40.06
C ALA A 312 53.36 -14.27 -40.83
N PHE A 313 52.98 -15.54 -40.63
CA PHE A 313 51.61 -15.86 -40.16
C PHE A 313 51.61 -17.16 -39.35
N SER A 314 50.68 -17.27 -38.38
CA SER A 314 50.43 -18.53 -37.66
C SER A 314 49.66 -19.50 -38.55
N MET A 315 50.21 -20.70 -38.76
CA MET A 315 49.49 -21.82 -39.36
C MET A 315 49.27 -22.92 -38.33
N THR A 316 48.00 -23.21 -38.02
CA THR A 316 47.59 -24.54 -37.54
C THR A 316 46.63 -25.12 -38.58
N GLN A 317 47.04 -26.18 -39.24
CA GLN A 317 46.28 -26.82 -40.32
C GLN A 317 45.51 -28.05 -39.80
N SER A 318 44.56 -28.50 -40.61
CA SER A 318 43.48 -29.42 -40.29
C SER A 318 43.83 -30.92 -40.27
N MET A 319 42.81 -31.73 -39.92
CA MET A 319 42.70 -33.20 -40.09
C MET A 319 43.46 -34.07 -39.06
N VAL A 320 43.18 -35.37 -38.87
CA VAL A 320 42.38 -36.35 -39.66
C VAL A 320 41.66 -37.35 -38.75
N LYS A 321 40.40 -37.74 -39.05
CA LYS A 321 39.94 -39.16 -39.27
C LYS A 321 38.41 -39.36 -39.34
N SER A 322 37.98 -40.06 -40.38
CA SER A 322 36.69 -40.75 -40.58
C SER A 322 36.93 -42.29 -40.39
N PRO A 323 36.15 -43.30 -40.87
CA PRO A 323 35.09 -43.40 -41.92
C PRO A 323 33.73 -43.93 -41.36
N ILE A 324 32.62 -44.20 -42.08
CA ILE A 324 32.29 -45.21 -43.14
C ILE A 324 30.82 -44.93 -43.62
N SER A 325 30.29 -45.33 -44.78
CA SER A 325 30.66 -45.12 -46.21
C SER A 325 29.54 -45.65 -47.15
N ASN A 326 29.27 -44.95 -48.27
CA ASN A 326 28.50 -45.40 -49.47
C ASN A 326 26.96 -45.57 -49.32
N GLY A 327 26.12 -45.39 -50.37
CA GLY A 327 26.38 -45.07 -51.79
C GLY A 327 25.13 -44.55 -52.55
N THR A 328 25.22 -44.38 -53.88
CA THR A 328 24.27 -43.63 -54.74
C THR A 328 23.50 -44.49 -55.77
N PHE A 329 22.28 -44.08 -56.19
CA PHE A 329 21.97 -43.58 -57.57
C PHE A 329 20.47 -43.28 -57.87
N ASN A 330 20.26 -42.25 -58.71
CA ASN A 330 19.11 -41.76 -59.52
C ASN A 330 17.63 -42.22 -59.32
N PHE A 331 16.77 -41.22 -59.10
CA PHE A 331 15.76 -40.67 -60.06
C PHE A 331 14.91 -41.65 -60.90
N ASP A 332 13.59 -41.69 -60.65
CA ASP A 332 12.58 -41.05 -61.52
C ASP A 332 11.19 -40.91 -60.83
N GLY A 333 10.34 -40.00 -61.32
CA GLY A 333 8.89 -39.98 -61.06
C GLY A 333 8.34 -39.39 -59.74
N HIS A 334 7.40 -38.43 -59.87
CA HIS A 334 6.43 -37.99 -58.84
C HIS A 334 6.95 -37.63 -57.42
N MET A 335 7.79 -36.58 -57.31
CA MET A 335 7.97 -35.89 -56.02
C MET A 335 6.67 -35.24 -55.54
N LYS A 336 6.25 -35.61 -54.33
CA LYS A 336 5.19 -34.94 -53.56
C LYS A 336 5.76 -34.48 -52.21
N SER A 337 6.77 -33.60 -52.25
CA SER A 337 7.49 -33.12 -51.07
C SER A 337 8.28 -31.83 -51.35
N ASP A 338 7.99 -30.78 -50.58
CA ASP A 338 8.83 -29.58 -50.34
C ASP A 338 8.30 -28.91 -49.05
N ILE A 339 8.73 -29.27 -47.84
CA ILE A 339 10.10 -29.11 -47.33
C ILE A 339 10.74 -27.81 -47.87
N HIS A 340 10.16 -26.67 -47.48
CA HIS A 340 10.81 -25.38 -47.65
C HIS A 340 12.01 -25.28 -46.69
N VAL A 341 13.20 -25.63 -47.19
CA VAL A 341 14.46 -25.41 -46.48
C VAL A 341 14.77 -23.92 -46.48
N TYR A 342 14.52 -23.25 -45.36
CA TYR A 342 14.92 -21.86 -45.16
C TYR A 342 16.45 -21.76 -45.02
N HIS A 343 17.14 -21.38 -46.10
CA HIS A 343 18.55 -20.99 -46.04
C HIS A 343 18.71 -19.70 -45.23
N THR A 344 19.11 -19.83 -43.97
CA THR A 344 19.56 -18.70 -43.14
C THR A 344 20.91 -18.20 -43.62
N VAL A 345 20.91 -17.14 -44.43
CA VAL A 345 22.13 -16.41 -44.81
C VAL A 345 22.76 -15.81 -43.55
N HIS A 346 23.84 -16.42 -43.07
CA HIS A 346 24.55 -15.95 -41.88
C HIS A 346 25.06 -14.51 -42.07
N LYS A 347 25.01 -13.72 -41.00
CA LYS A 347 25.45 -12.31 -40.94
C LYS A 347 26.93 -12.13 -41.33
N ASP A 348 27.72 -13.18 -41.14
CA ASP A 348 29.16 -13.22 -41.42
C ASP A 348 29.50 -13.74 -42.82
N SER A 349 28.50 -14.24 -43.56
CA SER A 349 28.69 -14.71 -44.93
C SER A 349 29.19 -13.58 -45.84
N GLY A 350 30.10 -13.90 -46.77
CA GLY A 350 30.61 -12.95 -47.75
C GLY A 350 29.48 -12.27 -48.53
N LEU A 351 28.42 -13.02 -48.87
CA LEU A 351 27.25 -12.53 -49.60
C LEU A 351 26.53 -11.36 -48.90
N TYR A 352 26.42 -11.37 -47.57
CA TYR A 352 25.81 -10.28 -46.81
C TYR A 352 26.67 -9.01 -46.83
N LYS A 353 28.00 -9.16 -46.76
CA LYS A 353 28.97 -8.06 -46.85
C LYS A 353 29.04 -7.50 -48.27
N ASP A 354 28.96 -8.34 -49.29
CA ASP A 354 28.92 -7.96 -50.71
C ASP A 354 27.66 -7.16 -51.07
N LEU A 355 26.49 -7.52 -50.51
CA LEU A 355 25.27 -6.72 -50.66
C LEU A 355 25.41 -5.34 -50.00
N LEU A 356 25.91 -5.27 -48.77
CA LEU A 356 26.15 -4.01 -48.05
C LEU A 356 27.17 -3.11 -48.76
N HIS A 357 28.16 -3.71 -49.42
CA HIS A 357 29.15 -3.01 -50.22
C HIS A 357 28.56 -2.47 -51.53
N LYS A 358 27.79 -3.28 -52.29
CA LYS A 358 27.09 -2.82 -53.50
C LYS A 358 26.10 -1.69 -53.21
N ILE A 359 25.36 -1.76 -52.09
CA ILE A 359 24.44 -0.70 -51.65
C ILE A 359 25.17 0.60 -51.24
N HIS A 360 26.44 0.52 -50.84
CA HIS A 360 27.27 1.72 -50.62
C HIS A 360 27.86 2.30 -51.92
N LEU A 361 28.22 1.44 -52.89
CA LEU A 361 28.80 1.87 -54.17
C LEU A 361 27.80 2.60 -55.08
N ASP A 362 26.51 2.27 -55.00
CA ASP A 362 25.42 2.89 -55.77
C ASP A 362 25.13 4.37 -55.38
N ARG A 363 25.94 4.95 -54.49
CA ARG A 363 25.78 6.29 -53.93
C ARG A 363 26.76 7.33 -54.53
N GLY A 364 27.32 7.04 -55.71
CA GLY A 364 28.57 7.64 -56.20
C GLY A 364 28.61 8.19 -57.62
N SER A 365 27.48 8.57 -58.25
CA SER A 365 27.51 9.27 -59.55
C SER A 365 26.30 10.18 -59.81
N ASP A 366 26.52 11.50 -59.76
CA ASP A 366 25.52 12.51 -60.15
C ASP A 366 25.66 12.89 -61.64
N ASN A 367 24.63 12.62 -62.45
CA ASN A 367 24.34 13.37 -63.67
C ASN A 367 22.90 13.12 -64.19
N ARG A 368 22.34 14.10 -64.91
CA ARG A 368 20.92 14.18 -65.35
C ARG A 368 20.72 13.59 -66.78
N PRO A 369 19.51 13.50 -67.38
CA PRO A 369 18.16 13.86 -66.89
C PRO A 369 17.01 12.83 -67.16
N THR A 370 15.85 13.09 -66.54
CA THR A 370 14.46 12.69 -66.91
C THR A 370 14.19 11.63 -68.00
N GLN A 371 13.59 10.49 -67.61
CA GLN A 371 12.16 10.18 -67.85
C GLN A 371 11.70 8.99 -66.95
N GLU A 372 10.39 8.94 -66.65
CA GLU A 372 9.59 7.84 -66.06
C GLU A 372 10.28 6.67 -65.32
N ASN A 373 10.14 6.62 -63.98
CA ASN A 373 9.62 5.44 -63.29
C ASN A 373 9.15 5.72 -61.84
N ASN A 374 8.21 4.91 -61.33
CA ASN A 374 7.57 5.11 -60.02
C ASN A 374 8.25 4.30 -58.90
N TYR A 375 9.27 4.87 -58.25
CA TYR A 375 9.77 4.38 -56.95
C TYR A 375 9.95 5.53 -55.94
N LYS A 376 9.00 5.67 -55.01
CA LYS A 376 9.17 6.49 -53.80
C LYS A 376 9.88 5.66 -52.73
N LEU A 377 10.87 6.27 -52.06
CA LEU A 377 11.69 5.64 -51.02
C LEU A 377 10.86 4.87 -49.98
N LEU A 378 11.24 3.62 -49.74
CA LEU A 378 10.70 2.82 -48.64
C LEU A 378 11.05 3.46 -47.29
N ARG A 379 10.00 3.85 -46.57
CA ARG A 379 10.11 4.47 -45.24
C ARG A 379 10.53 3.42 -44.21
N ARG A 380 11.71 3.60 -43.62
CA ARG A 380 12.35 2.76 -42.58
C ARG A 380 11.35 2.22 -41.54
N ASN A 381 10.95 0.95 -41.68
CA ASN A 381 10.26 0.13 -40.70
C ASN A 381 11.01 -1.20 -40.56
N ASN A 382 11.63 -1.44 -39.40
CA ASN A 382 12.39 -2.67 -39.15
C ASN A 382 11.42 -3.84 -38.84
N SER A 383 11.04 -4.60 -39.86
CA SER A 383 10.53 -5.96 -39.68
C SER A 383 11.29 -6.90 -40.62
N TYR A 384 11.74 -8.05 -40.09
CA TYR A 384 12.40 -9.07 -40.90
C TYR A 384 11.47 -9.56 -42.03
N THR A 385 10.16 -9.59 -41.78
CA THR A 385 9.11 -9.94 -42.74
C THR A 385 9.20 -9.19 -44.07
N CYS A 386 9.51 -7.88 -44.05
CA CYS A 386 9.68 -7.10 -45.29
C CYS A 386 10.91 -7.54 -46.10
N TYR A 387 12.03 -7.85 -45.44
CA TYR A 387 13.23 -8.34 -46.11
C TYR A 387 13.01 -9.77 -46.64
N THR A 388 12.37 -10.65 -45.88
CA THR A 388 12.01 -12.00 -46.34
C THR A 388 11.06 -11.96 -47.53
N ALA A 389 10.04 -11.09 -47.52
CA ALA A 389 9.13 -10.94 -48.66
C ALA A 389 9.84 -10.48 -49.95
N ALA A 390 10.81 -9.57 -49.82
CA ALA A 390 11.64 -9.13 -50.95
C ALA A 390 12.58 -10.23 -51.46
N ILE A 391 13.18 -11.02 -50.56
CA ILE A 391 14.04 -12.17 -50.91
C ILE A 391 13.24 -13.31 -51.58
N CYS A 392 12.01 -13.54 -51.15
CA CYS A 392 11.13 -14.59 -51.69
C CYS A 392 10.34 -14.17 -52.96
N GLY A 393 10.56 -12.97 -53.51
CA GLY A 393 10.02 -12.56 -54.82
C GLY A 393 8.49 -12.47 -54.93
N MET A 394 7.76 -12.37 -53.82
CA MET A 394 6.30 -12.39 -53.83
C MET A 394 5.69 -11.04 -54.26
N PRO A 395 4.76 -11.01 -55.24
CA PRO A 395 4.15 -9.77 -55.72
C PRO A 395 3.11 -9.21 -54.72
N VAL A 396 3.42 -8.10 -54.08
CA VAL A 396 2.50 -7.40 -53.15
C VAL A 396 1.56 -6.49 -53.96
N HIS A 397 0.42 -7.03 -54.36
CA HIS A 397 -0.62 -6.27 -55.05
C HIS A 397 -1.36 -5.31 -54.10
N SER A 398 -1.55 -4.06 -54.52
CA SER A 398 -2.39 -3.08 -53.84
C SER A 398 -3.73 -2.92 -54.55
N SER A 399 -4.83 -2.87 -53.77
CA SER A 399 -6.14 -2.42 -54.25
C SER A 399 -6.99 -1.93 -53.07
N PHE A 400 -7.87 -0.97 -53.35
CA PHE A 400 -8.66 -0.21 -52.38
C PHE A 400 -10.10 -0.13 -52.90
N LYS A 401 -11.11 -0.32 -52.04
CA LYS A 401 -12.43 0.32 -52.19
C LYS A 401 -13.30 0.19 -50.93
N ALA A 402 -14.36 0.99 -50.88
CA ALA A 402 -15.23 1.19 -49.72
C ALA A 402 -16.72 1.24 -50.15
N ALA A 403 -17.62 0.95 -49.20
CA ALA A 403 -19.08 1.15 -49.18
C ALA A 403 -19.64 0.45 -47.90
N ASP A 404 -20.77 0.81 -47.28
CA ASP A 404 -21.44 2.12 -47.08
C ASP A 404 -22.54 1.95 -45.99
N THR A 405 -23.36 2.99 -45.69
CA THR A 405 -24.60 3.01 -44.83
C THR A 405 -24.43 2.83 -43.29
N SER A 406 -25.21 3.47 -42.39
CA SER A 406 -26.22 4.56 -42.51
C SER A 406 -26.55 5.26 -41.16
N THR A 407 -26.35 6.60 -41.09
CA THR A 407 -27.25 7.72 -40.65
C THR A 407 -28.38 7.56 -39.60
N PRO A 408 -28.88 8.65 -38.93
CA PRO A 408 -28.30 9.99 -38.66
C PRO A 408 -28.64 10.62 -37.27
N GLU A 409 -28.37 11.93 -37.13
CA GLU A 409 -28.89 12.91 -36.13
C GLU A 409 -28.36 12.81 -34.67
N ASP A 410 -28.09 13.91 -33.95
CA ASP A 410 -28.59 15.29 -34.09
C ASP A 410 -27.51 16.41 -34.11
N SER A 411 -27.94 17.64 -34.43
CA SER A 411 -27.12 18.88 -34.53
C SER A 411 -27.31 19.78 -33.28
N GLU A 412 -26.73 20.97 -33.05
CA GLU A 412 -25.75 21.84 -33.71
C GLU A 412 -25.22 22.87 -32.67
N LYS A 413 -23.96 23.35 -32.75
CA LYS A 413 -23.63 24.76 -32.44
C LYS A 413 -22.20 25.21 -32.82
N LEU A 414 -22.16 26.25 -33.64
CA LEU A 414 -21.03 27.11 -34.02
C LEU A 414 -20.83 28.23 -32.94
N VAL A 415 -19.77 29.06 -32.87
CA VAL A 415 -18.58 29.31 -33.73
C VAL A 415 -17.43 29.99 -32.93
N THR A 416 -16.17 29.83 -33.37
CA THR A 416 -14.93 30.60 -32.99
C THR A 416 -14.48 30.60 -31.49
N ASP A 417 -13.20 30.80 -31.15
CA ASP A 417 -12.08 31.32 -31.95
C ASP A 417 -10.73 30.58 -31.72
N THR A 418 -9.69 31.05 -32.42
CA THR A 418 -8.47 30.37 -32.85
C THR A 418 -7.31 30.46 -31.84
N VAL A 419 -6.55 29.36 -31.68
CA VAL A 419 -5.06 29.31 -31.70
C VAL A 419 -4.61 27.84 -31.62
N SER A 420 -3.54 27.46 -32.34
CA SER A 420 -3.07 26.08 -32.46
C SER A 420 -1.71 25.83 -31.78
N TYR A 421 -1.53 24.65 -31.17
CA TYR A 421 -0.24 23.95 -31.16
C TYR A 421 -0.44 22.43 -31.03
N SER A 422 0.15 21.65 -31.96
CA SER A 422 0.00 20.19 -31.96
C SER A 422 1.02 19.52 -31.02
N LYS A 423 0.55 18.73 -30.04
CA LYS A 423 1.43 17.90 -29.21
C LYS A 423 1.30 16.43 -29.61
N LYS A 424 2.42 15.89 -30.13
CA LYS A 424 2.52 14.57 -30.75
C LYS A 424 2.34 13.46 -29.70
N ARG A 425 1.45 12.49 -29.94
CA ARG A 425 1.41 11.24 -29.14
C ARG A 425 2.71 10.47 -29.36
N VAL A 426 3.36 10.06 -28.27
CA VAL A 426 4.41 9.02 -28.28
C VAL A 426 3.76 7.73 -27.79
N ARG A 427 3.92 6.63 -28.52
CA ARG A 427 3.45 5.30 -28.14
C ARG A 427 4.61 4.51 -27.56
N TYR A 428 4.38 3.85 -26.42
CA TYR A 428 5.27 2.84 -25.86
C TYR A 428 5.17 1.57 -26.70
N ASP A 429 6.30 0.97 -27.06
CA ASP A 429 6.39 -0.40 -27.58
C ASP A 429 7.71 -1.03 -27.07
N SER A 430 7.61 -2.17 -26.38
CA SER A 430 8.75 -2.81 -25.73
C SER A 430 8.64 -4.34 -25.79
N TYR A 431 9.69 -5.02 -26.30
CA TYR A 431 10.06 -6.38 -25.87
C TYR A 431 11.42 -6.85 -26.42
N SER A 432 11.65 -6.70 -27.73
CA SER A 432 12.62 -7.52 -28.47
C SER A 432 14.12 -7.28 -28.19
N SER A 433 14.51 -6.26 -27.42
CA SER A 433 15.94 -5.98 -27.14
C SER A 433 16.48 -6.64 -25.86
N TYR A 434 15.61 -7.21 -25.02
CA TYR A 434 16.01 -7.73 -23.71
C TYR A 434 16.68 -9.11 -23.79
N CYS A 435 16.41 -9.91 -24.84
CA CYS A 435 16.89 -11.29 -24.93
C CYS A 435 18.36 -11.41 -25.38
N ASN A 436 18.86 -10.50 -26.23
CA ASN A 436 20.26 -10.55 -26.69
C ASN A 436 21.24 -10.02 -25.62
N ALA A 437 20.87 -8.97 -24.89
CA ALA A 437 21.71 -8.36 -23.84
C ALA A 437 21.89 -9.25 -22.58
N VAL A 438 21.22 -10.40 -22.52
CA VAL A 438 21.30 -11.36 -21.40
C VAL A 438 22.09 -12.62 -21.78
N ALA A 439 22.30 -12.90 -23.08
CA ALA A 439 23.07 -14.06 -23.54
C ALA A 439 24.58 -13.79 -23.69
N GLU A 440 24.98 -12.55 -24.01
CA GLU A 440 26.38 -12.17 -24.27
C GLU A 440 27.13 -11.66 -23.03
N ALA A 441 26.50 -11.67 -21.84
CA ALA A 441 27.06 -11.12 -20.59
C ALA A 441 27.38 -12.18 -19.52
N GLU A 442 27.32 -13.47 -19.87
CA GLU A 442 27.46 -14.60 -18.91
C GLU A 442 28.57 -15.61 -19.31
N ILE A 443 29.50 -15.17 -20.18
CA ILE A 443 30.77 -15.84 -20.51
C ILE A 443 31.89 -14.80 -20.37
N GLU A 444 33.07 -15.22 -19.89
CA GLU A 444 34.23 -14.37 -19.54
C GLU A 444 34.00 -13.38 -18.38
N ALA A 445 33.95 -13.92 -17.16
CA ALA A 445 34.09 -13.17 -15.91
C ALA A 445 34.91 -13.96 -14.87
N ASP A 446 36.14 -14.35 -15.24
CA ASP A 446 37.14 -14.90 -14.31
C ASP A 446 38.41 -14.03 -14.31
N GLU A 447 39.20 -14.09 -13.23
CA GLU A 447 40.53 -13.48 -13.03
C GLU A 447 40.78 -11.99 -13.40
N GLY A 448 39.92 -11.08 -12.90
CA GLY A 448 40.39 -9.84 -12.27
C GLY A 448 40.83 -8.63 -13.12
N GLY A 449 41.04 -7.51 -12.43
CA GLY A 449 41.52 -6.24 -13.00
C GLY A 449 40.42 -5.35 -13.59
N VAL A 450 40.05 -4.27 -12.90
CA VAL A 450 39.25 -3.18 -13.49
C VAL A 450 40.22 -2.12 -14.01
N GLU A 451 40.32 -2.00 -15.33
CA GLU A 451 41.08 -0.95 -16.02
C GLU A 451 40.13 0.12 -16.57
N MET A 452 40.45 1.39 -16.32
CA MET A 452 39.54 2.49 -16.59
C MET A 452 39.85 3.14 -17.95
N LYS A 453 39.13 2.75 -19.01
CA LYS A 453 39.29 3.37 -20.33
C LYS A 453 38.83 4.83 -20.32
N LEU A 454 39.75 5.72 -20.66
CA LEU A 454 39.50 7.14 -20.86
C LEU A 454 38.77 7.34 -22.19
N ALA A 455 37.57 7.93 -22.15
CA ALA A 455 36.85 8.39 -23.33
C ALA A 455 37.00 9.91 -23.44
N SER A 456 37.80 10.38 -24.40
CA SER A 456 37.91 11.79 -24.76
C SER A 456 36.85 12.13 -25.82
N GLU A 457 35.83 12.91 -25.47
CA GLU A 457 34.91 13.47 -26.46
C GLU A 457 35.58 14.65 -27.19
N LEU A 458 35.22 14.85 -28.47
CA LEU A 458 35.79 15.88 -29.32
C LEU A 458 35.00 17.19 -29.16
N VAL A 459 35.70 18.27 -28.82
CA VAL A 459 35.11 19.60 -28.55
C VAL A 459 34.87 20.39 -29.84
N ASP A 460 33.74 21.11 -29.89
CA ASP A 460 33.38 22.03 -30.98
C ASP A 460 34.27 23.29 -30.96
N PRO A 461 34.94 23.70 -32.06
CA PRO A 461 35.88 24.83 -32.06
C PRO A 461 35.30 26.24 -31.86
N SER A 462 34.00 26.39 -31.59
CA SER A 462 33.28 27.68 -31.73
C SER A 462 33.07 28.51 -30.45
N HIS A 463 33.53 28.07 -29.28
CA HIS A 463 33.45 28.83 -28.02
C HIS A 463 34.83 29.28 -27.49
N PRO A 464 34.93 30.48 -26.87
CA PRO A 464 36.14 30.91 -26.16
C PRO A 464 36.35 30.08 -24.88
N PRO A 465 37.61 29.88 -24.43
CA PRO A 465 37.90 29.04 -23.27
C PRO A 465 37.57 29.74 -21.95
N GLU A 466 36.43 29.41 -21.37
CA GLU A 466 36.31 29.30 -19.90
C GLU A 466 37.07 28.02 -19.48
N ASP A 467 37.86 28.07 -18.39
CA ASP A 467 38.74 26.96 -17.99
C ASP A 467 37.92 25.74 -17.50
N PRO A 468 37.87 24.62 -18.24
CA PRO A 468 37.08 23.45 -17.84
C PRO A 468 37.73 22.70 -16.67
N ALA A 469 39.02 22.94 -16.41
CA ALA A 469 39.82 22.14 -15.49
C ALA A 469 39.56 22.46 -14.01
N GLU A 470 38.81 23.50 -13.66
CA GLU A 470 38.36 23.69 -12.26
C GLU A 470 37.07 22.92 -11.98
N ASP A 471 36.03 23.05 -12.81
CA ASP A 471 34.74 22.33 -12.66
C ASP A 471 34.95 20.79 -12.69
N GLU A 472 35.79 20.27 -13.61
CA GLU A 472 36.04 18.81 -13.70
C GLU A 472 36.79 18.23 -12.49
N ARG A 473 37.55 19.03 -11.74
CA ARG A 473 38.36 18.54 -10.60
C ARG A 473 37.53 18.26 -9.35
N ASP A 474 36.35 18.85 -9.22
CA ASP A 474 35.43 18.61 -8.10
C ASP A 474 34.54 17.35 -8.29
N GLU A 475 34.49 16.79 -9.50
CA GLU A 475 33.59 15.68 -9.83
C GLU A 475 34.16 14.27 -9.58
N ARG A 476 35.47 14.09 -9.33
CA ARG A 476 36.07 12.75 -9.13
C ARG A 476 36.93 12.66 -7.86
N ASP A 477 36.58 11.73 -6.97
CA ASP A 477 37.43 11.36 -5.82
C ASP A 477 38.80 10.91 -6.32
N SER A 478 39.90 11.49 -5.81
CA SER A 478 41.26 11.03 -6.16
C SER A 478 41.45 9.56 -5.75
N SER A 479 42.32 8.80 -6.42
CA SER A 479 42.46 7.34 -6.18
C SER A 479 42.73 7.00 -4.71
N GLN A 480 43.45 7.88 -4.00
CA GLN A 480 43.72 7.75 -2.57
C GLN A 480 42.47 7.95 -1.70
N VAL A 481 41.66 8.97 -2.00
CA VAL A 481 40.37 9.25 -1.35
C VAL A 481 39.37 8.14 -1.65
N HIS A 482 39.27 7.72 -2.91
CA HIS A 482 38.42 6.64 -3.36
C HIS A 482 38.71 5.34 -2.58
N LEU A 483 39.99 4.95 -2.47
CA LEU A 483 40.38 3.73 -1.76
C LEU A 483 40.22 3.83 -0.23
N LEU A 484 40.26 5.03 0.35
CA LEU A 484 39.91 5.27 1.76
C LEU A 484 38.39 5.10 1.98
N PHE A 485 37.58 5.85 1.23
CA PHE A 485 36.12 5.88 1.42
C PHE A 485 35.43 4.60 0.93
N HIS A 486 36.04 3.83 0.03
CA HIS A 486 35.59 2.47 -0.35
C HIS A 486 35.37 1.56 0.87
N PHE A 487 36.26 1.58 1.89
CA PHE A 487 36.06 0.73 3.08
C PHE A 487 35.03 1.31 4.06
N LEU A 488 34.90 2.64 4.11
CA LEU A 488 33.88 3.32 4.90
C LEU A 488 32.47 3.13 4.32
N GLN A 489 32.32 3.17 2.99
CA GLN A 489 31.03 3.01 2.34
C GLN A 489 30.46 1.58 2.53
N ILE A 490 31.32 0.55 2.53
CA ILE A 490 30.87 -0.81 2.87
C ILE A 490 30.26 -0.86 4.28
N LEU A 491 30.90 -0.21 5.26
CA LEU A 491 30.39 -0.13 6.63
C LEU A 491 29.04 0.61 6.67
N THR A 492 28.91 1.73 5.96
CA THR A 492 27.69 2.54 6.00
C THR A 492 26.52 1.96 5.23
N ALA A 493 26.75 1.21 4.15
CA ALA A 493 25.72 0.43 3.49
C ALA A 493 25.21 -0.70 4.39
N CYS A 494 26.10 -1.36 5.14
CA CYS A 494 25.72 -2.36 6.16
C CYS A 494 24.92 -1.72 7.31
N PHE A 495 25.34 -0.55 7.80
CA PHE A 495 24.60 0.20 8.82
C PHE A 495 23.24 0.70 8.31
N GLY A 496 23.17 1.20 7.08
CA GLY A 496 21.92 1.60 6.42
C GLY A 496 20.95 0.43 6.27
N SER A 497 21.47 -0.76 5.96
CA SER A 497 20.67 -1.99 5.89
C SER A 497 20.17 -2.47 7.26
N PHE A 498 20.99 -2.33 8.32
CA PHE A 498 20.55 -2.57 9.69
C PHE A 498 19.46 -1.58 10.15
N ALA A 499 19.62 -0.29 9.82
CA ALA A 499 18.64 0.76 10.06
C ALA A 499 17.32 0.49 9.31
N HIS A 500 17.41 0.13 8.03
CA HIS A 500 16.30 -0.19 7.15
C HIS A 500 15.51 -1.39 7.67
N GLY A 501 16.15 -2.52 7.92
CA GLY A 501 15.48 -3.72 8.45
C GLY A 501 14.80 -3.48 9.79
N GLY A 502 15.41 -2.65 10.65
CA GLY A 502 14.85 -2.22 11.94
C GLY A 502 13.65 -1.27 11.85
N ASN A 503 13.50 -0.54 10.75
CA ASN A 503 12.33 0.32 10.52
C ASN A 503 11.24 -0.45 9.75
N ASP A 504 11.60 -0.97 8.57
CA ASP A 504 10.66 -1.34 7.52
C ASP A 504 10.09 -2.76 7.64
N VAL A 505 10.67 -3.65 8.47
CA VAL A 505 10.00 -4.92 8.84
C VAL A 505 8.64 -4.67 9.49
N SER A 506 8.52 -3.57 10.24
CA SER A 506 7.31 -3.13 10.91
C SER A 506 6.14 -2.94 9.95
N ASN A 507 6.43 -2.55 8.70
CA ASN A 507 5.42 -2.32 7.66
C ASN A 507 4.71 -3.62 7.22
N ALA A 508 5.36 -4.77 7.41
CA ALA A 508 4.79 -6.09 7.15
C ALA A 508 4.32 -6.80 8.43
N ILE A 509 5.08 -6.66 9.52
CA ILE A 509 4.91 -7.47 10.74
C ILE A 509 4.06 -6.79 11.80
N GLY A 510 3.91 -5.47 11.81
CA GLY A 510 2.99 -4.77 12.74
C GLY A 510 1.55 -5.30 12.67
N PRO A 511 0.92 -5.34 11.48
CA PRO A 511 -0.42 -5.91 11.28
C PRO A 511 -0.49 -7.43 11.53
N LEU A 512 0.56 -8.18 11.20
CA LEU A 512 0.62 -9.61 11.50
C LEU A 512 0.64 -9.88 13.01
N VAL A 513 1.37 -9.06 13.77
CA VAL A 513 1.44 -9.12 15.24
C VAL A 513 0.11 -8.69 15.87
N ALA A 514 -0.57 -7.70 15.30
CA ALA A 514 -1.94 -7.37 15.70
C ALA A 514 -2.87 -8.57 15.52
N LEU A 515 -2.96 -9.10 14.30
CA LEU A 515 -3.78 -10.26 13.93
C LEU A 515 -3.49 -11.49 14.79
N TRP A 516 -2.21 -11.79 15.03
CA TRP A 516 -1.77 -12.90 15.89
C TRP A 516 -2.24 -12.71 17.33
N LEU A 517 -2.01 -11.53 17.93
CA LEU A 517 -2.35 -11.29 19.33
C LEU A 517 -3.86 -11.20 19.57
N ILE A 518 -4.62 -10.70 18.60
CA ILE A 518 -6.09 -10.71 18.64
C ILE A 518 -6.62 -12.15 18.64
N TYR A 519 -6.04 -13.03 17.81
CA TYR A 519 -6.39 -14.46 17.78
C TYR A 519 -6.00 -15.20 19.07
N ASP A 520 -4.75 -15.00 19.53
CA ASP A 520 -4.14 -15.66 20.69
C ASP A 520 -4.81 -15.27 22.02
N LYS A 521 -5.20 -13.99 22.18
CA LYS A 521 -5.83 -13.47 23.40
C LYS A 521 -7.35 -13.34 23.35
N GLY A 522 -7.96 -13.43 22.16
CA GLY A 522 -9.40 -13.28 21.98
C GLY A 522 -9.95 -11.87 22.25
N GLY A 523 -9.13 -10.82 22.12
CA GLY A 523 -9.54 -9.44 22.39
C GLY A 523 -8.65 -8.39 21.72
N VAL A 524 -9.16 -7.16 21.57
CA VAL A 524 -8.53 -6.10 20.75
C VAL A 524 -7.32 -5.42 21.42
N LEU A 525 -7.09 -5.62 22.71
CA LEU A 525 -6.00 -4.99 23.45
C LEU A 525 -4.65 -5.69 23.19
N GLN A 526 -3.95 -5.20 22.18
CA GLN A 526 -2.65 -5.70 21.70
C GLN A 526 -1.46 -5.39 22.65
N GLU A 527 -1.63 -5.48 23.97
CA GLU A 527 -0.63 -5.05 24.96
C GLU A 527 0.61 -5.93 25.05
N ALA A 528 0.57 -7.16 24.51
CA ALA A 528 1.72 -8.05 24.55
C ALA A 528 2.91 -7.50 23.71
N PRO A 529 4.16 -7.77 24.15
CA PRO A 529 5.35 -7.45 23.37
C PRO A 529 5.39 -8.25 22.07
N THR A 530 6.01 -7.67 21.04
CA THR A 530 6.16 -8.31 19.72
C THR A 530 6.98 -9.61 19.79
N PRO A 531 6.44 -10.77 19.39
CA PRO A 531 7.19 -12.02 19.37
C PRO A 531 8.40 -11.97 18.42
N VAL A 532 9.58 -12.30 18.94
CA VAL A 532 10.87 -12.22 18.21
C VAL A 532 10.88 -13.04 16.91
N TRP A 533 10.17 -14.18 16.91
CA TRP A 533 10.08 -15.05 15.74
C TRP A 533 9.25 -14.44 14.59
N LEU A 534 8.31 -13.54 14.88
CA LEU A 534 7.55 -12.79 13.86
C LEU A 534 8.42 -11.72 13.20
N LEU A 535 9.32 -11.08 13.96
CA LEU A 535 10.33 -10.19 13.39
C LEU A 535 11.27 -10.97 12.46
N LEU A 536 11.80 -12.10 12.92
CA LEU A 536 12.64 -12.99 12.10
C LEU A 536 11.93 -13.45 10.81
N TYR A 537 10.63 -13.80 10.90
CA TYR A 537 9.80 -14.15 9.74
C TYR A 537 9.75 -13.02 8.71
N GLY A 538 9.55 -11.77 9.15
CA GLY A 538 9.61 -10.59 8.29
C GLY A 538 10.99 -10.33 7.69
N GLY A 539 12.06 -10.47 8.48
CA GLY A 539 13.44 -10.36 8.01
C GLY A 539 13.76 -11.37 6.90
N VAL A 540 13.32 -12.62 7.05
CA VAL A 540 13.43 -13.66 6.00
C VAL A 540 12.63 -13.28 4.74
N GLY A 541 11.41 -12.77 4.89
CA GLY A 541 10.60 -12.28 3.75
C GLY A 541 11.30 -11.17 2.97
N ILE A 542 11.85 -10.16 3.66
CA ILE A 542 12.67 -9.08 3.10
C ILE A 542 13.88 -9.64 2.33
N CYS A 543 14.58 -10.63 2.90
CA CYS A 543 15.70 -11.29 2.22
C CYS A 543 15.26 -11.98 0.92
N VAL A 544 14.15 -12.72 0.91
CA VAL A 544 13.68 -13.41 -0.30
C VAL A 544 13.26 -12.39 -1.38
N GLY A 545 12.61 -11.28 -1.01
CA GLY A 545 12.27 -10.17 -1.90
C GLY A 545 13.50 -9.55 -2.59
N LEU A 546 14.54 -9.29 -1.80
CA LEU A 546 15.83 -8.79 -2.28
C LEU A 546 16.48 -9.74 -3.30
N TRP A 547 16.60 -11.03 -2.96
CA TRP A 547 17.29 -12.01 -3.80
C TRP A 547 16.56 -12.28 -5.13
N VAL A 548 15.23 -12.27 -5.12
CA VAL A 548 14.40 -12.55 -6.31
C VAL A 548 14.23 -11.31 -7.19
N TRP A 549 13.91 -10.15 -6.62
CA TRP A 549 13.51 -8.97 -7.40
C TRP A 549 14.34 -7.71 -7.09
N GLY A 550 14.71 -7.47 -5.82
CA GLY A 550 15.44 -6.25 -5.41
C GLY A 550 16.72 -5.98 -6.20
N ARG A 551 17.39 -7.04 -6.68
CA ARG A 551 18.48 -6.98 -7.67
C ARG A 551 18.24 -6.01 -8.84
N ARG A 552 17.03 -5.98 -9.40
CA ARG A 552 16.67 -5.11 -10.54
C ARG A 552 16.51 -3.65 -10.13
N VAL A 553 15.95 -3.39 -8.95
CA VAL A 553 15.73 -2.03 -8.43
C VAL A 553 17.05 -1.40 -8.01
N ILE A 554 17.93 -2.16 -7.36
CA ILE A 554 19.32 -1.74 -7.02
C ILE A 554 20.09 -1.29 -8.27
N GLN A 555 19.99 -2.02 -9.38
CA GLN A 555 20.68 -1.69 -10.64
C GLN A 555 20.18 -0.40 -11.32
N THR A 556 18.89 -0.07 -11.18
CA THR A 556 18.29 1.17 -11.70
C THR A 556 18.64 2.35 -10.78
N MET A 557 18.37 2.23 -9.48
CA MET A 557 18.67 3.28 -8.49
C MET A 557 20.17 3.64 -8.44
N GLY A 558 21.06 2.66 -8.54
CA GLY A 558 22.51 2.88 -8.54
C GLY A 558 23.09 3.50 -9.81
N LYS A 559 22.30 3.67 -10.88
CA LYS A 559 22.76 4.26 -12.15
C LYS A 559 22.07 5.58 -12.50
N ASP A 560 20.78 5.70 -12.16
CA ASP A 560 19.93 6.77 -12.69
C ASP A 560 19.79 7.99 -11.75
N LEU A 561 20.31 7.92 -10.52
CA LEU A 561 20.11 8.97 -9.49
C LEU A 561 21.16 10.10 -9.45
N THR A 562 22.43 9.82 -9.74
CA THR A 562 23.58 10.77 -9.86
C THR A 562 24.89 9.99 -10.01
N PRO A 563 25.97 10.57 -10.57
CA PRO A 563 27.33 9.99 -10.45
C PRO A 563 27.87 10.16 -9.02
N ILE A 564 27.65 9.13 -8.20
CA ILE A 564 28.00 9.07 -6.77
C ILE A 564 29.38 8.46 -6.58
N THR A 565 30.31 9.23 -6.00
CA THR A 565 31.63 8.75 -5.57
C THR A 565 31.59 8.16 -4.16
N PRO A 566 32.57 7.34 -3.73
CA PRO A 566 32.56 6.74 -2.41
C PRO A 566 32.48 7.74 -1.25
N SER A 567 33.10 8.93 -1.37
CA SER A 567 33.02 9.98 -0.33
C SER A 567 31.61 10.55 -0.13
N SER A 568 30.87 10.78 -1.22
CA SER A 568 29.48 11.24 -1.18
C SER A 568 28.52 10.10 -0.79
N GLY A 569 28.72 8.89 -1.33
CA GLY A 569 27.95 7.69 -1.00
C GLY A 569 27.99 7.33 0.49
N PHE A 570 29.19 7.29 1.08
CA PHE A 570 29.41 7.16 2.53
C PHE A 570 28.60 8.17 3.34
N THR A 571 28.64 9.45 2.92
CA THR A 571 27.99 10.56 3.62
C THR A 571 26.47 10.46 3.56
N ILE A 572 25.92 10.10 2.40
CA ILE A 572 24.50 9.89 2.16
C ILE A 572 23.99 8.71 2.99
N GLU A 573 24.71 7.59 3.00
CA GLU A 573 24.37 6.40 3.78
C GLU A 573 24.41 6.66 5.28
N LEU A 574 25.49 7.24 5.82
CA LEU A 574 25.66 7.45 7.26
C LEU A 574 24.58 8.38 7.84
N ALA A 575 24.29 9.49 7.17
CA ALA A 575 23.31 10.46 7.63
C ALA A 575 21.85 9.94 7.54
N SER A 576 21.51 9.22 6.46
CA SER A 576 20.18 8.63 6.32
C SER A 576 19.97 7.47 7.30
N ALA A 577 20.96 6.61 7.50
CA ALA A 577 20.92 5.56 8.52
C ALA A 577 20.75 6.14 9.93
N PHE A 578 21.47 7.20 10.30
CA PHE A 578 21.27 7.87 11.60
C PHE A 578 19.88 8.48 11.75
N THR A 579 19.34 9.13 10.70
CA THR A 579 17.98 9.70 10.75
C THR A 579 16.93 8.62 10.96
N VAL A 580 17.04 7.50 10.24
CA VAL A 580 16.14 6.34 10.37
C VAL A 580 16.23 5.74 11.78
N VAL A 581 17.44 5.41 12.27
CA VAL A 581 17.60 4.79 13.61
C VAL A 581 17.10 5.69 14.74
N ILE A 582 17.29 7.01 14.66
CA ILE A 582 16.74 7.94 15.65
C ILE A 582 15.21 7.91 15.61
N ALA A 583 14.59 7.90 14.43
CA ALA A 583 13.14 7.79 14.29
C ALA A 583 12.59 6.44 14.78
N SER A 584 13.24 5.33 14.48
CA SER A 584 12.83 4.00 14.94
C SER A 584 12.95 3.86 16.47
N ASN A 585 13.95 4.50 17.09
CA ASN A 585 14.10 4.52 18.56
C ASN A 585 12.97 5.26 19.29
N ILE A 586 12.44 6.34 18.70
CA ILE A 586 11.25 7.04 19.21
C ILE A 586 9.94 6.41 18.72
N GLY A 587 10.02 5.30 17.97
CA GLY A 587 8.88 4.56 17.44
C GLY A 587 8.11 5.27 16.32
N LEU A 588 8.66 6.32 15.69
CA LEU A 588 7.97 7.00 14.59
C LEU A 588 8.19 6.24 13.25
N PRO A 589 7.11 5.80 12.57
CA PRO A 589 7.21 5.14 11.27
C PRO A 589 7.56 6.15 10.17
N VAL A 590 8.87 6.28 9.91
CA VAL A 590 9.43 7.11 8.82
C VAL A 590 9.64 6.32 7.53
N SER A 591 9.98 7.04 6.45
CA SER A 591 10.27 6.47 5.14
C SER A 591 11.77 6.48 4.87
N THR A 592 12.39 5.30 4.79
CA THR A 592 13.82 5.12 4.48
C THR A 592 14.18 5.70 3.11
N THR A 593 13.33 5.49 2.11
CA THR A 593 13.42 6.11 0.77
C THR A 593 13.51 7.63 0.85
N HIS A 594 12.74 8.28 1.74
CA HIS A 594 12.72 9.74 1.84
C HIS A 594 14.00 10.27 2.49
N CYS A 595 14.45 9.65 3.59
CA CYS A 595 15.73 9.99 4.22
C CYS A 595 16.88 9.90 3.21
N LYS A 596 16.91 8.81 2.43
CA LYS A 596 17.91 8.60 1.38
C LYS A 596 17.84 9.69 0.29
N VAL A 597 16.67 9.97 -0.27
CA VAL A 597 16.47 11.00 -1.30
C VAL A 597 16.84 12.39 -0.79
N GLY A 598 16.45 12.75 0.43
CA GLY A 598 16.81 14.02 1.07
C GLY A 598 18.33 14.18 1.19
N SER A 599 19.05 13.12 1.58
CA SER A 599 20.50 13.12 1.63
C SER A 599 21.17 13.18 0.26
N VAL A 600 20.67 12.45 -0.75
CA VAL A 600 21.16 12.51 -2.13
C VAL A 600 21.04 13.94 -2.70
N VAL A 601 19.89 14.58 -2.54
CA VAL A 601 19.65 15.95 -3.05
C VAL A 601 20.58 16.96 -2.37
N ALA A 602 20.74 16.89 -1.04
CA ALA A 602 21.59 17.83 -0.31
C ALA A 602 23.07 17.70 -0.68
N VAL A 603 23.62 16.48 -0.67
CA VAL A 603 25.03 16.23 -1.01
C VAL A 603 25.29 16.49 -2.50
N GLY A 604 24.35 16.11 -3.38
CA GLY A 604 24.41 16.42 -4.81
C GLY A 604 24.51 17.92 -5.09
N TRP A 605 23.64 18.73 -4.47
CA TRP A 605 23.66 20.19 -4.62
C TRP A 605 24.98 20.81 -4.11
N ILE A 606 25.48 20.39 -2.93
CA ILE A 606 26.73 20.90 -2.35
C ILE A 606 27.96 20.54 -3.22
N ARG A 607 27.89 19.42 -3.96
CA ARG A 607 28.94 18.97 -4.89
C ARG A 607 28.88 19.67 -6.25
N SER A 608 27.72 19.65 -6.93
CA SER A 608 27.53 20.32 -8.21
C SER A 608 26.06 20.71 -8.43
N LYS A 609 25.80 22.01 -8.59
CA LYS A 609 24.44 22.55 -8.85
C LYS A 609 23.84 22.03 -10.16
N LYS A 610 24.67 21.57 -11.10
CA LYS A 610 24.27 21.01 -12.40
C LYS A 610 23.81 19.55 -12.31
N ALA A 611 24.17 18.83 -11.23
CA ALA A 611 24.03 17.36 -11.15
C ALA A 611 22.68 16.84 -10.63
N VAL A 612 21.79 17.69 -10.12
CA VAL A 612 20.51 17.27 -9.51
C VAL A 612 19.36 17.31 -10.53
N ASP A 613 18.81 16.15 -10.92
CA ASP A 613 17.60 16.12 -11.74
C ASP A 613 16.33 16.43 -10.93
N TRP A 614 15.88 17.66 -11.06
CA TRP A 614 14.61 18.15 -10.51
C TRP A 614 13.37 17.45 -11.09
N HIS A 615 13.45 16.88 -12.29
CA HIS A 615 12.34 16.12 -12.89
C HIS A 615 12.13 14.79 -12.15
N LEU A 616 13.19 14.02 -11.93
CA LEU A 616 13.18 12.81 -11.12
C LEU A 616 12.69 13.09 -9.69
N PHE A 617 13.23 14.10 -9.01
CA PHE A 617 12.79 14.47 -7.65
C PHE A 617 11.28 14.82 -7.58
N ARG A 618 10.78 15.61 -8.54
CA ARG A 618 9.34 15.94 -8.62
C ARG A 618 8.47 14.70 -8.80
N ASN A 619 8.89 13.75 -9.64
CA ASN A 619 8.13 12.53 -9.90
C ASN A 619 8.11 11.61 -8.66
N ILE A 620 9.23 11.53 -7.92
CA ILE A 620 9.33 10.86 -6.63
C ILE A 620 8.35 11.47 -5.62
N PHE A 621 8.33 12.80 -5.47
CA PHE A 621 7.39 13.49 -4.56
C PHE A 621 5.92 13.25 -4.92
N VAL A 622 5.57 13.21 -6.22
CA VAL A 622 4.22 12.84 -6.67
C VAL A 622 3.89 11.39 -6.30
N ALA A 623 4.82 10.45 -6.46
CA ALA A 623 4.60 9.05 -6.09
C ALA A 623 4.34 8.88 -4.58
N TRP A 624 4.96 9.69 -3.72
CA TRP A 624 4.71 9.69 -2.26
C TRP A 624 3.27 10.09 -1.92
N PHE A 625 2.74 11.11 -2.59
CA PHE A 625 1.35 11.59 -2.43
C PHE A 625 0.32 10.63 -3.03
N VAL A 626 0.62 9.96 -4.14
CA VAL A 626 -0.27 8.97 -4.77
C VAL A 626 -0.31 7.65 -3.99
N THR A 627 0.79 7.28 -3.32
CA THR A 627 0.91 5.99 -2.62
C THR A 627 -0.11 5.80 -1.51
N VAL A 628 -0.30 6.81 -0.66
CA VAL A 628 -1.22 6.74 0.51
C VAL A 628 -2.67 6.46 0.08
N PRO A 629 -3.32 7.24 -0.81
CA PRO A 629 -4.69 6.98 -1.23
C PRO A 629 -4.82 5.71 -2.08
N VAL A 630 -3.82 5.32 -2.89
CA VAL A 630 -3.93 4.10 -3.72
C VAL A 630 -3.85 2.83 -2.87
N ALA A 631 -2.90 2.74 -1.93
CA ALA A 631 -2.85 1.63 -0.97
C ALA A 631 -4.10 1.60 -0.06
N GLY A 632 -4.60 2.78 0.32
CA GLY A 632 -5.87 2.95 1.03
C GLY A 632 -7.07 2.42 0.24
N LEU A 633 -7.18 2.72 -1.06
CA LEU A 633 -8.27 2.24 -1.91
C LEU A 633 -8.24 0.71 -2.10
N PHE A 634 -7.07 0.10 -2.27
CA PHE A 634 -6.97 -1.36 -2.33
C PHE A 634 -7.40 -2.01 -1.00
N SER A 635 -6.94 -1.47 0.13
CA SER A 635 -7.34 -1.97 1.46
C SER A 635 -8.84 -1.78 1.72
N ALA A 636 -9.40 -0.62 1.38
CA ALA A 636 -10.83 -0.33 1.47
C ALA A 636 -11.67 -1.31 0.64
N ALA A 637 -11.23 -1.65 -0.58
CA ALA A 637 -11.92 -2.63 -1.42
C ALA A 637 -11.88 -4.06 -0.83
N VAL A 638 -10.76 -4.46 -0.23
CA VAL A 638 -10.63 -5.76 0.45
C VAL A 638 -11.47 -5.82 1.73
N MET A 639 -11.49 -4.74 2.53
CA MET A 639 -12.37 -4.62 3.69
C MET A 639 -13.86 -4.67 3.29
N ALA A 640 -14.26 -3.95 2.23
CA ALA A 640 -15.62 -4.02 1.72
C ALA A 640 -15.99 -5.46 1.28
N LEU A 641 -15.06 -6.20 0.66
CA LEU A 641 -15.27 -7.61 0.33
C LEU A 641 -15.47 -8.47 1.59
N PHE A 642 -14.64 -8.28 2.63
CA PHE A 642 -14.84 -8.99 3.90
C PHE A 642 -16.19 -8.65 4.53
N MET A 643 -16.52 -7.36 4.69
CA MET A 643 -17.71 -6.88 5.38
C MET A 643 -19.02 -7.25 4.67
N TYR A 644 -19.07 -7.22 3.33
CA TYR A 644 -20.30 -7.53 2.58
C TYR A 644 -20.41 -8.99 2.14
N ALA A 645 -19.31 -9.63 1.72
CA ALA A 645 -19.37 -10.99 1.16
C ALA A 645 -18.98 -12.08 2.17
N ILE A 646 -17.90 -11.91 2.95
CA ILE A 646 -17.24 -13.03 3.63
C ILE A 646 -17.65 -13.18 5.11
N LEU A 647 -17.79 -12.08 5.86
CA LEU A 647 -18.13 -12.14 7.29
C LEU A 647 -19.57 -12.65 7.54
N PRO A 648 -19.87 -13.23 8.72
CA PRO A 648 -21.18 -13.83 9.02
C PRO A 648 -22.37 -12.84 8.98
N SER A 649 -23.57 -13.40 8.85
CA SER A 649 -24.82 -12.63 8.87
C SER A 649 -25.06 -11.89 10.19
N ALA A 650 -24.60 -12.42 11.32
CA ALA A 650 -24.72 -11.78 12.63
C ALA A 650 -23.97 -10.44 12.67
N THR A 651 -22.69 -10.39 12.26
CA THR A 651 -21.93 -9.12 12.16
C THR A 651 -22.61 -8.12 11.23
N LYS A 652 -23.21 -8.59 10.11
CA LYS A 652 -23.98 -7.75 9.18
C LYS A 652 -25.31 -7.28 9.77
N LEU A 653 -25.93 -8.04 10.68
CA LEU A 653 -27.13 -7.63 11.41
C LEU A 653 -26.78 -6.64 12.51
N ILE A 654 -25.76 -6.90 13.33
CA ILE A 654 -25.26 -5.99 14.38
C ILE A 654 -24.92 -4.61 13.79
N LEU A 655 -24.24 -4.55 12.64
CA LEU A 655 -23.97 -3.29 11.94
C LEU A 655 -25.26 -2.59 11.47
N ARG A 656 -26.26 -3.32 10.98
CA ARG A 656 -27.57 -2.74 10.60
C ARG A 656 -28.38 -2.29 11.82
N VAL A 657 -28.36 -3.05 12.90
CA VAL A 657 -29.02 -2.77 14.18
C VAL A 657 -28.42 -1.52 14.79
N HIS A 658 -27.10 -1.41 14.89
CA HIS A 658 -26.44 -0.19 15.32
C HIS A 658 -26.84 0.99 14.44
N HIS A 659 -26.93 0.83 13.12
CA HIS A 659 -27.30 1.93 12.21
C HIS A 659 -28.81 2.30 12.23
N LEU A 660 -29.68 1.42 12.76
CA LEU A 660 -31.14 1.62 12.89
C LEU A 660 -31.58 2.05 14.29
N LEU A 661 -30.86 1.62 15.34
CA LEU A 661 -31.13 1.98 16.74
C LEU A 661 -30.33 3.22 17.17
N VAL A 662 -29.09 3.37 16.67
CA VAL A 662 -28.19 4.49 17.00
C VAL A 662 -27.90 5.32 15.73
N PRO A 663 -28.74 6.33 15.42
CA PRO A 663 -28.46 7.30 14.36
C PRO A 663 -27.13 8.03 14.53
N SER A 664 -26.69 8.73 13.47
CA SER A 664 -25.38 9.37 13.32
C SER A 664 -25.00 10.47 14.34
N TYR A 665 -25.79 10.68 15.40
CA TYR A 665 -25.65 11.75 16.40
C TYR A 665 -24.40 11.70 17.30
N SER A 666 -23.62 10.62 17.22
CA SER A 666 -22.39 10.41 17.99
C SER A 666 -21.19 11.27 17.48
N THR A 667 -21.36 12.59 17.39
CA THR A 667 -20.27 13.56 17.18
C THR A 667 -20.16 14.65 18.25
N LYS A 668 -21.16 14.76 19.16
CA LYS A 668 -21.14 15.65 20.34
C LYS A 668 -21.75 15.01 21.59
N LEU A 669 -21.48 13.73 21.81
CA LEU A 669 -21.76 13.06 23.10
C LEU A 669 -20.43 12.71 23.76
N THR A 670 -19.93 13.63 24.57
CA THR A 670 -19.02 13.33 25.68
C THR A 670 -19.83 12.72 26.83
N THR A 671 -19.23 11.77 27.56
CA THR A 671 -19.78 11.06 28.75
C THR A 671 -21.11 10.31 28.54
N GLU A 672 -20.98 8.97 28.56
CA GLU A 672 -21.86 7.99 29.23
C GLU A 672 -23.35 7.82 28.80
N ASP A 673 -23.75 6.55 28.74
CA ASP A 673 -25.07 5.97 29.05
C ASP A 673 -26.34 6.49 28.33
N GLY A 674 -26.40 6.27 27.00
CA GLY A 674 -27.67 6.30 26.24
C GLY A 674 -28.30 4.91 26.10
N VAL A 675 -29.63 4.80 26.23
CA VAL A 675 -30.32 3.49 26.16
C VAL A 675 -30.25 2.85 24.78
N GLU A 676 -30.30 3.63 23.69
CA GLU A 676 -30.17 3.13 22.33
C GLU A 676 -28.86 2.35 22.12
N ARG A 677 -27.79 2.78 22.82
CA ARG A 677 -26.50 2.09 22.85
C ARG A 677 -26.55 0.82 23.70
N SER A 678 -27.17 0.87 24.88
CA SER A 678 -27.31 -0.30 25.76
C SER A 678 -28.06 -1.46 25.07
N ILE A 679 -29.12 -1.14 24.32
CA ILE A 679 -29.88 -2.11 23.51
C ILE A 679 -29.02 -2.67 22.36
N ALA A 680 -28.20 -1.85 21.71
CA ALA A 680 -27.31 -2.31 20.63
C ALA A 680 -26.15 -3.18 21.16
N GLU A 681 -25.60 -2.88 22.34
CA GLU A 681 -24.54 -3.68 22.99
C GLU A 681 -25.07 -5.01 23.55
N ALA A 682 -26.32 -5.04 24.02
CA ALA A 682 -26.98 -6.27 24.49
C ALA A 682 -27.75 -7.05 23.40
N TRP A 683 -27.69 -6.62 22.13
CA TRP A 683 -28.57 -7.07 21.04
C TRP A 683 -28.64 -8.60 20.89
N THR A 684 -27.53 -9.30 21.09
CA THR A 684 -27.43 -10.76 20.99
C THR A 684 -28.45 -11.50 21.88
N GLN A 685 -28.85 -10.92 23.02
CA GLN A 685 -29.90 -11.50 23.87
C GLN A 685 -31.30 -11.40 23.23
N VAL A 686 -31.57 -10.28 22.53
CA VAL A 686 -32.83 -10.00 21.85
C VAL A 686 -32.94 -10.85 20.57
N GLU A 687 -31.86 -10.93 19.78
CA GLU A 687 -31.79 -11.73 18.55
C GLU A 687 -32.06 -13.22 18.81
N ASN A 688 -31.47 -13.76 19.88
CA ASN A 688 -31.64 -15.17 20.27
C ASN A 688 -32.92 -15.43 21.11
N PHE A 689 -33.79 -14.43 21.30
CA PHE A 689 -34.99 -14.57 22.12
C PHE A 689 -35.90 -15.70 21.62
N GLN A 690 -36.32 -16.56 22.55
CA GLN A 690 -37.21 -17.69 22.26
C GLN A 690 -38.66 -17.34 22.59
N ALA A 691 -39.41 -16.99 21.55
CA ALA A 691 -40.86 -16.85 21.61
C ALA A 691 -41.53 -18.21 21.86
N LYS A 692 -42.66 -18.18 22.55
CA LYS A 692 -43.56 -19.32 22.79
C LYS A 692 -44.79 -19.14 21.91
N LYS A 693 -45.39 -20.25 21.48
CA LYS A 693 -46.52 -20.27 20.51
C LYS A 693 -47.75 -19.46 20.95
N ASP A 694 -47.94 -19.30 22.25
CA ASP A 694 -49.03 -18.57 22.89
C ASP A 694 -48.65 -17.16 23.37
N ASP A 695 -47.43 -16.70 23.08
CA ASP A 695 -47.05 -15.29 23.24
C ASP A 695 -47.84 -14.40 22.27
N LEU A 696 -48.11 -13.16 22.73
CA LEU A 696 -48.65 -12.10 21.89
C LEU A 696 -47.70 -10.90 21.86
N LEU A 697 -47.26 -10.53 20.66
CA LEU A 697 -46.36 -9.41 20.43
C LEU A 697 -47.14 -8.10 20.18
N ILE A 698 -46.89 -7.11 21.02
CA ILE A 698 -47.46 -5.76 20.95
C ILE A 698 -46.38 -4.85 20.36
N ALA A 699 -46.45 -4.61 19.06
CA ALA A 699 -45.48 -3.82 18.32
C ALA A 699 -46.05 -2.42 18.00
N THR A 700 -45.25 -1.37 18.19
CA THR A 700 -45.63 -0.01 17.80
C THR A 700 -44.38 0.79 17.50
N TYR A 701 -44.41 1.70 16.51
CA TYR A 701 -43.46 2.81 16.55
C TYR A 701 -43.66 3.61 17.87
N PRO A 702 -42.59 4.07 18.55
CA PRO A 702 -42.69 4.79 19.82
C PRO A 702 -43.80 5.86 19.89
N LYS A 703 -44.47 5.92 21.04
CA LYS A 703 -45.55 6.89 21.37
C LYS A 703 -46.84 6.78 20.51
N SER A 704 -47.00 5.70 19.74
CA SER A 704 -48.23 5.43 18.95
C SER A 704 -49.41 4.84 19.76
N GLY A 705 -49.33 4.80 21.10
CA GLY A 705 -50.41 4.31 21.97
C GLY A 705 -50.16 2.97 22.66
N THR A 706 -48.92 2.46 22.66
CA THR A 706 -48.52 1.16 23.20
C THR A 706 -49.14 0.83 24.56
N THR A 707 -48.94 1.68 25.57
CA THR A 707 -49.44 1.46 26.94
C THR A 707 -50.97 1.28 26.99
N TRP A 708 -51.70 1.93 26.09
CA TRP A 708 -53.16 1.85 26.04
C TRP A 708 -53.62 0.49 25.52
N VAL A 709 -53.03 -0.01 24.43
CA VAL A 709 -53.32 -1.36 23.92
C VAL A 709 -52.80 -2.45 24.87
N SER A 710 -51.67 -2.23 25.55
CA SER A 710 -51.16 -3.15 26.58
C SER A 710 -52.12 -3.29 27.78
N GLU A 711 -52.72 -2.21 28.26
CA GLU A 711 -53.71 -2.27 29.35
C GLU A 711 -55.02 -2.91 28.89
N ILE A 712 -55.49 -2.60 27.66
CA ILE A 712 -56.63 -3.29 27.02
C ILE A 712 -56.38 -4.79 26.98
N LEU A 713 -55.18 -5.22 26.60
CA LEU A 713 -54.82 -6.63 26.52
C LEU A 713 -54.71 -7.29 27.90
N ASP A 714 -54.02 -6.69 28.87
CA ASP A 714 -53.94 -7.29 30.21
C ASP A 714 -55.33 -7.40 30.86
N MET A 715 -56.22 -6.42 30.63
CA MET A 715 -57.63 -6.54 31.05
C MET A 715 -58.38 -7.66 30.31
N ILE A 716 -58.21 -7.82 29.00
CA ILE A 716 -58.86 -8.93 28.26
C ILE A 716 -58.30 -10.29 28.70
N TYR A 717 -57.02 -10.40 29.02
CA TYR A 717 -56.42 -11.65 29.48
C TYR A 717 -56.86 -12.00 30.92
N ASN A 718 -57.07 -11.01 31.79
CA ASN A 718 -57.56 -11.16 33.16
C ASN A 718 -59.11 -11.03 33.30
N ASP A 719 -59.87 -11.14 32.21
CA ASP A 719 -61.34 -11.10 32.17
C ASP A 719 -61.97 -9.86 32.85
N ALA A 720 -61.29 -8.71 32.69
CA ALA A 720 -61.54 -7.41 33.32
C ALA A 720 -61.49 -7.38 34.86
N ASP A 721 -60.73 -8.31 35.47
CA ASP A 721 -60.34 -8.20 36.89
C ASP A 721 -59.35 -7.04 37.09
N VAL A 722 -59.89 -5.93 37.60
CA VAL A 722 -59.18 -4.67 37.81
C VAL A 722 -58.06 -4.80 38.84
N GLU A 723 -58.20 -5.66 39.84
CA GLU A 723 -57.18 -5.81 40.89
C GLU A 723 -56.03 -6.70 40.40
N LYS A 724 -56.31 -7.72 39.58
CA LYS A 724 -55.24 -8.40 38.81
C LYS A 724 -54.49 -7.43 37.89
N CYS A 725 -55.19 -6.49 37.24
CA CYS A 725 -54.53 -5.51 36.37
C CYS A 725 -53.71 -4.45 37.14
N LYS A 726 -53.93 -4.29 38.45
CA LYS A 726 -53.11 -3.44 39.33
C LYS A 726 -52.01 -4.20 40.08
N ARG A 727 -51.82 -5.51 39.83
CA ARG A 727 -50.86 -6.36 40.56
C ARG A 727 -49.42 -5.81 40.58
N ASP A 728 -49.03 -5.12 39.51
CA ASP A 728 -47.74 -4.48 39.35
C ASP A 728 -47.81 -3.41 38.23
N ALA A 729 -46.76 -2.64 38.02
CA ALA A 729 -46.63 -1.68 36.92
C ALA A 729 -46.69 -2.36 35.53
N ILE A 730 -47.24 -1.65 34.55
CA ILE A 730 -47.47 -2.13 33.18
C ILE A 730 -46.19 -2.60 32.49
N PHE A 731 -45.04 -2.02 32.80
CA PHE A 731 -43.74 -2.42 32.22
C PHE A 731 -43.17 -3.71 32.83
N ASN A 732 -43.68 -4.16 33.98
CA ASN A 732 -43.39 -5.50 34.53
C ASN A 732 -44.45 -6.52 34.08
N ARG A 733 -45.73 -6.11 34.04
CA ARG A 733 -46.84 -6.95 33.54
C ARG A 733 -46.71 -7.30 32.06
N VAL A 734 -46.15 -6.39 31.27
CA VAL A 734 -45.94 -6.49 29.82
C VAL A 734 -44.51 -6.02 29.51
N PRO A 735 -43.49 -6.89 29.70
CA PRO A 735 -42.10 -6.51 29.56
C PRO A 735 -41.76 -5.96 28.18
N PHE A 736 -40.85 -4.99 28.17
CA PHE A 736 -40.33 -4.37 26.95
C PHE A 736 -39.11 -5.16 26.48
N MET A 737 -39.32 -6.10 25.55
CA MET A 737 -38.37 -7.16 25.21
C MET A 737 -36.95 -6.68 24.96
N GLU A 738 -36.77 -5.68 24.09
CA GLU A 738 -35.45 -5.16 23.74
C GLU A 738 -34.87 -4.16 24.76
N LEU A 739 -35.61 -3.76 25.81
CA LEU A 739 -35.08 -2.84 26.81
C LEU A 739 -34.14 -3.57 27.77
N ILE A 740 -32.85 -3.43 27.51
CA ILE A 740 -31.78 -3.93 28.37
C ILE A 740 -30.92 -2.73 28.79
N ILE A 741 -30.85 -2.49 30.10
CA ILE A 741 -30.01 -1.49 30.75
C ILE A 741 -29.28 -2.22 31.89
N PRO A 742 -27.94 -2.29 31.90
CA PRO A 742 -27.15 -2.98 32.92
C PRO A 742 -27.58 -2.59 34.35
N ASP A 743 -27.65 -3.59 35.23
CA ASP A 743 -28.02 -3.48 36.65
C ASP A 743 -29.38 -2.81 36.97
N ILE A 744 -30.20 -2.47 35.96
CA ILE A 744 -31.47 -1.75 36.11
C ILE A 744 -32.67 -2.54 35.58
N ILE A 745 -32.62 -3.04 34.34
CA ILE A 745 -33.73 -3.80 33.73
C ILE A 745 -33.25 -4.64 32.54
N ASN A 746 -33.71 -5.89 32.45
CA ASN A 746 -33.53 -6.73 31.27
C ASN A 746 -34.86 -7.35 30.84
N GLY A 747 -35.44 -6.84 29.74
CA GLY A 747 -36.70 -7.32 29.19
C GLY A 747 -36.69 -8.80 28.76
N VAL A 748 -35.53 -9.35 28.36
CA VAL A 748 -35.39 -10.76 27.99
C VAL A 748 -35.47 -11.67 29.22
N GLU A 749 -34.82 -11.28 30.33
CA GLU A 749 -34.87 -12.00 31.60
C GLU A 749 -36.27 -11.94 32.22
N GLN A 750 -36.90 -10.75 32.26
CA GLN A 750 -38.29 -10.61 32.72
C GLN A 750 -39.26 -11.53 31.96
N LEU A 751 -39.09 -11.68 30.64
CA LEU A 751 -39.90 -12.58 29.82
C LEU A 751 -39.61 -14.06 30.07
N ALA A 752 -38.42 -14.42 30.58
CA ALA A 752 -38.11 -15.79 30.95
C ALA A 752 -38.87 -16.23 32.21
N GLU A 753 -39.01 -15.33 33.19
CA GLU A 753 -39.71 -15.59 34.46
C GLU A 753 -41.24 -15.64 34.33
N ILE A 754 -41.83 -14.86 33.41
CA ILE A 754 -43.29 -14.77 33.27
C ILE A 754 -43.87 -16.07 32.67
N PRO A 755 -44.88 -16.70 33.33
CA PRO A 755 -45.55 -17.88 32.80
C PRO A 755 -46.40 -17.53 31.56
N PRO A 756 -46.55 -18.44 30.58
CA PRO A 756 -47.40 -18.20 29.40
C PRO A 756 -48.90 -18.16 29.75
N PRO A 757 -49.73 -17.48 28.94
CA PRO A 757 -49.38 -16.73 27.73
C PRO A 757 -48.75 -15.36 28.05
N ARG A 758 -47.61 -15.03 27.41
CA ARG A 758 -46.90 -13.77 27.68
C ARG A 758 -47.40 -12.64 26.78
N LEU A 759 -47.63 -11.46 27.34
CA LEU A 759 -47.79 -10.22 26.59
C LEU A 759 -46.41 -9.57 26.44
N VAL A 760 -45.91 -9.46 25.21
CA VAL A 760 -44.56 -8.95 24.91
C VAL A 760 -44.67 -7.57 24.27
N LYS A 761 -44.04 -6.54 24.82
CA LYS A 761 -43.96 -5.22 24.19
C LYS A 761 -42.68 -5.10 23.34
N THR A 762 -42.78 -4.50 22.16
CA THR A 762 -41.63 -4.08 21.35
C THR A 762 -41.87 -2.77 20.58
N HIS A 763 -40.79 -2.10 20.23
CA HIS A 763 -40.69 -0.95 19.34
C HIS A 763 -39.81 -1.23 18.12
N LEU A 764 -39.44 -2.50 17.90
CA LEU A 764 -38.62 -2.89 16.76
C LEU A 764 -39.36 -2.75 15.41
N PRO A 765 -38.68 -2.26 14.36
CA PRO A 765 -39.19 -2.34 13.00
C PRO A 765 -39.23 -3.81 12.56
N VAL A 766 -40.15 -4.14 11.65
CA VAL A 766 -40.58 -5.53 11.39
C VAL A 766 -39.44 -6.49 10.99
N GLN A 767 -38.36 -5.95 10.41
CA GLN A 767 -37.16 -6.70 9.98
C GLN A 767 -36.16 -7.01 11.11
N LEU A 768 -36.39 -6.51 12.34
CA LEU A 768 -35.56 -6.79 13.53
C LEU A 768 -36.29 -7.62 14.60
N VAL A 769 -37.56 -7.99 14.35
CA VAL A 769 -38.32 -8.89 15.26
C VAL A 769 -37.70 -10.30 15.22
N PRO A 770 -37.34 -10.90 16.37
CA PRO A 770 -36.65 -12.20 16.42
C PRO A 770 -37.38 -13.31 15.66
N GLU A 771 -36.62 -14.17 14.98
CA GLU A 771 -37.19 -15.12 14.01
C GLU A 771 -38.17 -16.12 14.65
N SER A 772 -37.94 -16.49 15.91
CA SER A 772 -38.79 -17.39 16.69
C SER A 772 -40.26 -16.94 16.78
N PHE A 773 -40.58 -15.64 16.72
CA PHE A 773 -41.97 -15.17 16.68
C PHE A 773 -42.66 -15.49 15.35
N TRP A 774 -41.93 -15.45 14.24
CA TRP A 774 -42.45 -15.77 12.92
C TRP A 774 -42.61 -17.30 12.77
N GLU A 775 -41.61 -18.07 13.22
CA GLU A 775 -41.61 -19.54 13.18
C GLU A 775 -42.73 -20.17 14.02
N ASN A 776 -42.93 -19.69 15.26
CA ASN A 776 -44.00 -20.18 16.13
C ASN A 776 -45.40 -19.68 15.70
N GLY A 777 -45.47 -18.72 14.76
CA GLY A 777 -46.71 -18.15 14.27
C GLY A 777 -47.46 -17.32 15.32
N CYS A 778 -46.74 -16.69 16.25
CA CYS A 778 -47.30 -15.92 17.36
C CYS A 778 -48.31 -14.85 16.89
N LYS A 779 -49.29 -14.51 17.73
CA LYS A 779 -50.22 -13.41 17.42
C LYS A 779 -49.51 -12.07 17.61
N MET A 780 -49.74 -11.14 16.68
CA MET A 780 -49.16 -9.80 16.74
C MET A 780 -50.23 -8.73 16.63
N ILE A 781 -50.11 -7.68 17.43
CA ILE A 781 -50.95 -6.48 17.35
C ILE A 781 -50.02 -5.29 17.11
N TYR A 782 -50.20 -4.64 15.96
CA TYR A 782 -49.51 -3.41 15.61
C TYR A 782 -50.43 -2.21 15.78
N VAL A 783 -50.01 -1.19 16.52
CA VAL A 783 -50.75 0.09 16.62
C VAL A 783 -49.94 1.21 15.98
N ALA A 784 -50.51 1.77 14.92
CA ALA A 784 -49.99 2.95 14.23
C ALA A 784 -50.68 4.23 14.73
N ARG A 785 -50.03 5.38 14.56
CA ARG A 785 -50.58 6.70 14.85
C ARG A 785 -49.99 7.71 13.87
N ASN A 786 -50.73 8.77 13.55
CA ASN A 786 -50.27 9.78 12.59
C ASN A 786 -48.93 10.42 13.00
N ALA A 787 -48.06 10.62 12.01
CA ALA A 787 -46.67 11.02 12.23
C ALA A 787 -46.51 12.35 12.99
N LYS A 788 -47.43 13.30 12.80
CA LYS A 788 -47.38 14.63 13.42
C LYS A 788 -47.63 14.57 14.93
N ASP A 789 -48.68 13.87 15.37
CA ASP A 789 -48.93 13.65 16.80
C ASP A 789 -47.88 12.75 17.44
N VAL A 790 -47.32 11.79 16.70
CA VAL A 790 -46.18 10.98 17.16
C VAL A 790 -44.97 11.89 17.41
N ALA A 791 -44.56 12.74 16.46
CA ALA A 791 -43.43 13.65 16.61
C ALA A 791 -43.57 14.56 17.86
N VAL A 792 -44.73 15.19 18.07
CA VAL A 792 -45.00 16.00 19.27
C VAL A 792 -44.95 15.15 20.54
N SER A 793 -45.57 13.97 20.52
CA SER A 793 -45.59 13.07 21.67
C SER A 793 -44.23 12.44 21.97
N TYR A 794 -43.30 12.44 21.00
CA TYR A 794 -41.93 11.93 21.15
C TYR A 794 -40.98 13.04 21.64
N TYR A 795 -41.11 14.27 21.12
CA TYR A 795 -40.38 15.44 21.62
C TYR A 795 -40.58 15.65 23.13
N HIS A 796 -41.83 15.62 23.61
CA HIS A 796 -42.12 15.70 25.04
C HIS A 796 -41.63 14.48 25.84
N PHE A 797 -41.45 13.32 25.19
CA PHE A 797 -40.92 12.13 25.85
C PHE A 797 -39.40 12.22 26.02
N TYR A 798 -38.68 12.62 24.97
CA TYR A 798 -37.24 12.91 25.02
C TYR A 798 -36.89 13.97 26.10
N LYS A 799 -37.82 14.87 26.46
CA LYS A 799 -37.61 15.85 27.56
C LYS A 799 -37.85 15.33 28.97
N MET A 800 -38.57 14.22 29.14
CA MET A 800 -38.90 13.68 30.48
C MET A 800 -38.20 12.37 30.76
N ALA A 801 -37.99 11.52 29.76
CA ALA A 801 -37.23 10.29 29.88
C ALA A 801 -35.74 10.59 29.72
N LYS A 802 -35.05 10.81 30.85
CA LYS A 802 -33.62 11.15 30.95
C LYS A 802 -32.68 10.07 30.39
N MET A 803 -33.24 8.89 30.13
CA MET A 803 -32.64 7.77 29.40
C MET A 803 -32.32 8.05 27.91
N HIS A 804 -32.79 9.19 27.38
CA HIS A 804 -32.56 9.67 26.02
C HIS A 804 -31.73 10.97 26.01
N PRO A 805 -30.95 11.26 24.95
CA PRO A 805 -30.21 12.51 24.81
C PRO A 805 -31.14 13.72 24.66
N GLU A 806 -30.71 14.90 25.13
CA GLU A 806 -31.46 16.15 25.01
C GLU A 806 -31.99 16.41 23.57
N PRO A 807 -33.32 16.57 23.38
CA PRO A 807 -33.89 16.66 22.03
C PRO A 807 -33.50 17.96 21.31
N GLY A 808 -33.16 19.01 22.05
CA GLY A 808 -32.93 20.37 21.55
C GLY A 808 -34.22 21.19 21.44
N THR A 809 -34.25 22.12 20.49
CA THR A 809 -35.47 22.85 20.12
C THR A 809 -36.46 21.94 19.37
N TRP A 810 -37.71 22.40 19.24
CA TRP A 810 -38.73 21.68 18.49
C TRP A 810 -38.40 21.55 17.00
N ASP A 811 -37.79 22.57 16.39
CA ASP A 811 -37.44 22.54 14.96
C ASP A 811 -36.30 21.56 14.67
N GLU A 812 -35.26 21.55 15.52
CA GLU A 812 -34.18 20.56 15.46
C GLU A 812 -34.71 19.14 15.64
N PHE A 813 -35.59 18.91 16.63
CA PHE A 813 -36.20 17.58 16.84
C PHE A 813 -37.10 17.15 15.69
N LEU A 814 -37.89 18.07 15.11
CA LEU A 814 -38.73 17.78 13.95
C LEU A 814 -37.87 17.41 12.74
N GLY A 815 -36.73 18.09 12.53
CA GLY A 815 -35.74 17.74 11.52
C GLY A 815 -35.18 16.33 11.71
N LYS A 816 -34.74 15.97 12.93
CA LYS A 816 -34.29 14.61 13.28
C LYS A 816 -35.37 13.57 12.98
N PHE A 817 -36.60 13.80 13.44
CA PHE A 817 -37.72 12.88 13.25
C PHE A 817 -38.04 12.66 11.76
N VAL A 818 -38.05 13.72 10.97
CA VAL A 818 -38.24 13.67 9.51
C VAL A 818 -37.11 12.88 8.81
N ALA A 819 -35.87 13.05 9.26
CA ALA A 819 -34.72 12.30 8.74
C ALA A 819 -34.68 10.82 9.19
N GLY A 820 -35.49 10.44 10.18
CA GLY A 820 -35.38 9.14 10.85
C GLY A 820 -34.19 9.04 11.82
N GLU A 821 -33.61 10.17 12.22
CA GLU A 821 -32.46 10.26 13.14
C GLU A 821 -32.90 10.34 14.61
N VAL A 822 -33.86 9.49 14.98
CA VAL A 822 -34.36 9.28 16.36
C VAL A 822 -34.35 7.79 16.69
N ALA A 823 -34.50 7.42 17.96
CA ALA A 823 -34.52 6.01 18.35
C ALA A 823 -35.63 5.22 17.62
N PHE A 824 -35.30 3.99 17.22
CA PHE A 824 -36.11 3.13 16.35
C PHE A 824 -36.31 3.64 14.91
N GLY A 825 -35.61 4.72 14.51
CA GLY A 825 -35.37 5.10 13.12
C GLY A 825 -36.53 5.82 12.42
N SER A 826 -36.67 5.56 11.12
CA SER A 826 -37.71 6.17 10.27
C SER A 826 -39.11 5.68 10.62
N TRP A 827 -39.95 6.58 11.15
CA TRP A 827 -41.40 6.32 11.35
C TRP A 827 -42.06 5.80 10.08
N TYR A 828 -41.72 6.39 8.93
CA TYR A 828 -42.30 6.05 7.63
C TYR A 828 -42.07 4.58 7.28
N ASP A 829 -40.84 4.12 7.38
CA ASP A 829 -40.46 2.76 6.97
C ASP A 829 -40.87 1.73 8.03
N HIS A 830 -40.95 2.14 9.30
CA HIS A 830 -41.53 1.35 10.38
C HIS A 830 -43.01 1.05 10.14
N VAL A 831 -43.84 2.06 9.83
CA VAL A 831 -45.29 1.84 9.57
C VAL A 831 -45.54 1.12 8.24
N LYS A 832 -44.77 1.43 7.19
CA LYS A 832 -44.87 0.73 5.89
C LYS A 832 -44.48 -0.75 6.03
N GLY A 833 -43.34 -1.06 6.67
CA GLY A 833 -42.87 -2.43 6.84
C GLY A 833 -43.86 -3.32 7.59
N TRP A 834 -44.42 -2.85 8.71
CA TRP A 834 -45.45 -3.56 9.45
C TRP A 834 -46.77 -3.71 8.67
N TRP A 835 -47.14 -2.70 7.85
CA TRP A 835 -48.32 -2.77 6.97
C TRP A 835 -48.15 -3.76 5.80
N ASP A 836 -46.94 -3.87 5.24
CA ASP A 836 -46.66 -4.80 4.15
C ASP A 836 -46.48 -6.24 4.65
N LYS A 837 -45.85 -6.45 5.81
CA LYS A 837 -45.76 -7.79 6.46
C LYS A 837 -47.16 -8.36 6.75
N LYS A 838 -48.13 -7.52 7.17
CA LYS A 838 -49.55 -7.90 7.35
C LYS A 838 -50.17 -8.55 6.11
N LYS A 839 -49.76 -8.15 4.90
CA LYS A 839 -50.29 -8.72 3.64
C LYS A 839 -49.86 -10.16 3.39
N THR A 840 -48.79 -10.60 4.05
CA THR A 840 -48.22 -11.96 3.93
C THR A 840 -48.42 -12.81 5.19
N HIS A 841 -48.66 -12.18 6.35
CA HIS A 841 -48.79 -12.85 7.65
C HIS A 841 -50.17 -12.56 8.26
N PRO A 842 -51.13 -13.51 8.25
CA PRO A 842 -52.50 -13.26 8.70
C PRO A 842 -52.62 -13.04 10.22
N ASN A 843 -51.61 -13.43 10.99
CA ASN A 843 -51.58 -13.30 12.46
C ASN A 843 -51.18 -11.88 12.93
N ILE A 844 -51.31 -10.86 12.08
CA ILE A 844 -51.03 -9.45 12.41
C ILE A 844 -52.32 -8.62 12.38
N LEU A 845 -52.82 -8.23 13.55
CA LEU A 845 -53.86 -7.22 13.68
C LEU A 845 -53.23 -5.83 13.63
N TYR A 846 -53.55 -5.06 12.59
CA TYR A 846 -53.08 -3.68 12.44
C TYR A 846 -54.20 -2.70 12.82
N LEU A 847 -53.95 -1.84 13.80
CA LEU A 847 -54.86 -0.86 14.37
C LEU A 847 -54.31 0.56 14.18
N PHE A 848 -55.21 1.55 14.26
CA PHE A 848 -54.86 2.96 14.30
C PHE A 848 -55.29 3.55 15.65
N TYR A 849 -54.40 4.33 16.26
CA TYR A 849 -54.70 5.10 17.47
C TYR A 849 -55.91 6.02 17.27
N GLU A 850 -56.06 6.57 16.06
CA GLU A 850 -57.18 7.42 15.68
C GLU A 850 -58.51 6.65 15.66
N ASP A 851 -58.53 5.42 15.15
CA ASP A 851 -59.72 4.57 15.18
C ASP A 851 -60.10 4.21 16.64
N MET A 852 -59.10 3.91 17.47
CA MET A 852 -59.31 3.65 18.91
C MET A 852 -59.83 4.89 19.65
N LYS A 853 -59.45 6.10 19.21
CA LYS A 853 -59.89 7.38 19.78
C LYS A 853 -61.31 7.77 19.36
N GLU A 854 -61.72 7.40 18.15
CA GLU A 854 -63.05 7.60 17.58
C GLU A 854 -64.08 6.64 18.18
N ASP A 855 -63.80 5.33 18.10
CA ASP A 855 -64.71 4.27 18.51
C ASP A 855 -63.95 3.18 19.27
N PRO A 856 -63.64 3.41 20.57
CA PRO A 856 -62.90 2.45 21.37
C PRO A 856 -63.66 1.13 21.55
N LYS A 857 -65.00 1.11 21.45
CA LYS A 857 -65.79 -0.14 21.58
C LYS A 857 -65.54 -1.05 20.39
N ARG A 858 -65.69 -0.53 19.16
CA ARG A 858 -65.41 -1.27 17.92
C ARG A 858 -63.99 -1.84 17.89
N GLU A 859 -62.99 -1.04 18.29
CA GLU A 859 -61.60 -1.48 18.25
C GLU A 859 -61.26 -2.48 19.37
N VAL A 860 -61.87 -2.38 20.56
CA VAL A 860 -61.77 -3.41 21.62
C VAL A 860 -62.44 -4.73 21.19
N GLU A 861 -63.64 -4.69 20.62
CA GLU A 861 -64.33 -5.88 20.09
C GLU A 861 -63.55 -6.56 18.96
N LYS A 862 -62.88 -5.78 18.11
CA LYS A 862 -61.98 -6.23 17.04
C LYS A 862 -60.72 -6.91 17.60
N VAL A 863 -60.15 -6.41 18.70
CA VAL A 863 -59.06 -7.09 19.44
C VAL A 863 -59.56 -8.41 20.03
N ILE A 864 -60.69 -8.41 20.75
CA ILE A 864 -61.29 -9.61 21.35
C ILE A 864 -61.51 -10.71 20.30
N ARG A 865 -62.09 -10.35 19.15
CA ARG A 865 -62.33 -11.26 18.02
C ARG A 865 -61.03 -11.82 17.42
N PHE A 866 -59.99 -11.01 17.31
CA PHE A 866 -58.67 -11.45 16.84
C PHE A 866 -57.96 -12.38 17.84
N LEU A 867 -58.12 -12.12 19.15
CA LEU A 867 -57.65 -13.04 20.20
C LEU A 867 -58.39 -14.37 20.13
N GLY A 868 -59.66 -14.37 19.74
CA GLY A 868 -60.53 -15.56 19.73
C GLY A 868 -61.15 -15.82 21.11
N LYS A 869 -61.27 -14.79 21.95
CA LYS A 869 -62.04 -14.84 23.20
C LYS A 869 -63.50 -14.45 22.93
N GLU A 870 -64.41 -15.03 23.70
CA GLU A 870 -65.76 -14.52 23.90
C GLU A 870 -65.80 -13.83 25.27
N VAL A 871 -66.36 -12.61 25.35
CA VAL A 871 -66.53 -11.87 26.61
C VAL A 871 -67.89 -11.18 26.60
N SER A 872 -68.48 -10.93 27.79
CA SER A 872 -69.76 -10.25 27.89
C SER A 872 -69.63 -8.74 27.63
N GLU A 873 -70.75 -8.10 27.25
CA GLU A 873 -70.79 -6.64 27.07
C GLU A 873 -70.46 -5.88 28.38
N GLU A 874 -70.72 -6.47 29.54
CA GLU A 874 -70.29 -5.91 30.84
C GLU A 874 -68.75 -5.87 30.97
N VAL A 875 -68.07 -6.93 30.53
CA VAL A 875 -66.60 -7.00 30.50
C VAL A 875 -66.04 -5.98 29.50
N VAL A 876 -66.64 -5.84 28.31
CA VAL A 876 -66.28 -4.78 27.34
C VAL A 876 -66.43 -3.38 27.97
N ASN A 877 -67.56 -3.10 28.62
CA ASN A 877 -67.80 -1.80 29.26
C ASN A 877 -66.82 -1.51 30.42
N LYS A 878 -66.42 -2.53 31.20
CA LYS A 878 -65.36 -2.43 32.22
C LYS A 878 -64.00 -2.09 31.60
N ILE A 879 -63.61 -2.76 30.52
CA ILE A 879 -62.37 -2.45 29.76
C ILE A 879 -62.40 -1.00 29.28
N LEU A 880 -63.50 -0.57 28.64
CA LEU A 880 -63.65 0.79 28.11
C LEU A 880 -63.56 1.87 29.19
N HIS A 881 -64.09 1.61 30.38
CA HIS A 881 -64.01 2.55 31.50
C HIS A 881 -62.58 2.68 32.04
N HIS A 882 -61.96 1.57 32.43
CA HIS A 882 -60.65 1.58 33.10
C HIS A 882 -59.48 1.89 32.17
N THR A 883 -59.57 1.52 30.88
CA THR A 883 -58.59 1.91 29.86
C THR A 883 -58.85 3.30 29.28
N SER A 884 -59.86 4.03 29.76
CA SER A 884 -60.04 5.42 29.36
C SER A 884 -58.87 6.30 29.85
N PHE A 885 -58.44 7.26 29.03
CA PHE A 885 -57.29 8.11 29.33
C PHE A 885 -57.37 8.79 30.72
N LYS A 886 -58.58 9.18 31.16
CA LYS A 886 -58.80 9.82 32.46
C LYS A 886 -58.54 8.89 33.65
N GLU A 887 -58.78 7.58 33.52
CA GLU A 887 -58.49 6.62 34.58
C GLU A 887 -57.05 6.11 34.47
N MET A 888 -56.56 5.82 33.26
CA MET A 888 -55.15 5.44 33.03
C MET A 888 -54.14 6.53 33.45
N GLN A 889 -54.52 7.81 33.43
CA GLN A 889 -53.70 8.93 33.91
C GLN A 889 -53.58 8.94 35.45
N LYS A 890 -54.62 8.52 36.17
CA LYS A 890 -54.63 8.42 37.65
C LYS A 890 -53.99 7.14 38.16
N ASN A 891 -54.09 6.05 37.40
CA ASN A 891 -53.62 4.73 37.81
C ASN A 891 -52.07 4.69 37.81
N PRO A 892 -51.41 4.56 38.99
CA PRO A 892 -49.94 4.53 39.08
C PRO A 892 -49.33 3.33 38.35
N THR A 893 -50.08 2.24 38.22
CA THR A 893 -49.62 1.02 37.53
C THR A 893 -49.64 1.15 36.00
N SER A 894 -50.23 2.21 35.43
CA SER A 894 -50.26 2.44 33.98
C SER A 894 -49.68 3.79 33.53
N ASN A 895 -49.62 4.79 34.42
CA ASN A 895 -49.18 6.15 34.09
C ASN A 895 -47.65 6.38 34.16
N TYR A 896 -46.88 5.35 34.53
CA TYR A 896 -45.42 5.32 34.73
C TYR A 896 -44.88 6.07 35.97
N THR A 897 -45.71 6.64 36.86
CA THR A 897 -45.21 7.32 38.10
C THR A 897 -44.65 6.39 39.18
N MET A 898 -44.60 5.07 38.92
CA MET A 898 -43.85 4.10 39.72
C MET A 898 -42.37 3.98 39.28
N MET A 899 -42.00 4.57 38.13
CA MET A 899 -40.62 4.67 37.67
C MET A 899 -39.90 5.82 38.38
N ALA A 900 -38.60 5.68 38.60
CA ALA A 900 -37.83 6.66 39.38
C ALA A 900 -37.60 7.98 38.61
N GLY A 901 -37.52 9.10 39.34
CA GLY A 901 -37.51 10.46 38.76
C GLY A 901 -36.20 10.87 38.08
N ASP A 902 -35.14 10.09 38.30
CA ASP A 902 -33.88 10.10 37.56
C ASP A 902 -33.99 9.41 36.19
N GLN A 903 -34.93 8.48 36.02
CA GLN A 903 -35.25 7.83 34.74
C GLN A 903 -36.36 8.57 33.97
N MET A 904 -37.47 8.92 34.64
CA MET A 904 -38.61 9.64 34.05
C MET A 904 -39.09 10.80 34.93
N ASP A 905 -38.83 12.03 34.47
CA ASP A 905 -39.19 13.27 35.15
C ASP A 905 -40.58 13.77 34.76
N HIS A 906 -41.59 13.24 35.45
CA HIS A 906 -42.99 13.64 35.25
C HIS A 906 -43.27 15.12 35.55
N SER A 907 -42.34 15.86 36.16
CA SER A 907 -42.49 17.32 36.37
C SER A 907 -42.20 18.13 35.10
N VAL A 908 -41.31 17.64 34.23
CA VAL A 908 -41.00 18.25 32.92
C VAL A 908 -42.10 17.91 31.90
N SER A 909 -42.55 16.65 31.87
CA SER A 909 -43.77 16.28 31.15
C SER A 909 -44.34 14.96 31.67
N PRO A 910 -45.64 14.88 32.04
CA PRO A 910 -46.23 13.61 32.45
C PRO A 910 -46.37 12.67 31.25
N PHE A 911 -45.98 11.40 31.42
CA PHE A 911 -46.11 10.36 30.40
C PHE A 911 -47.53 10.30 29.78
N MET A 912 -48.55 10.34 30.64
CA MET A 912 -49.96 10.50 30.25
C MET A 912 -50.28 11.97 29.95
N ARG A 913 -49.72 12.50 28.84
CA ARG A 913 -49.68 13.95 28.53
C ARG A 913 -51.01 14.59 28.14
N LYS A 914 -51.71 14.06 27.11
CA LYS A 914 -52.99 14.62 26.61
C LYS A 914 -54.02 13.61 26.09
N GLY A 915 -53.59 12.48 25.48
CA GLY A 915 -54.52 11.41 25.07
C GLY A 915 -55.51 11.76 23.94
N ILE A 916 -55.13 12.65 23.02
CA ILE A 916 -55.96 13.10 21.87
C ILE A 916 -55.25 12.84 20.52
N ALA A 917 -56.00 12.92 19.43
CA ALA A 917 -55.47 13.15 18.09
C ALA A 917 -55.59 14.64 17.73
N GLY A 918 -54.75 15.15 16.83
CA GLY A 918 -54.75 16.55 16.40
C GLY A 918 -54.01 17.53 17.31
N ASP A 919 -53.22 17.06 18.30
CA ASP A 919 -52.46 17.97 19.17
C ASP A 919 -51.29 18.64 18.43
N TRP A 920 -50.82 18.05 17.33
CA TRP A 920 -49.81 18.64 16.46
C TRP A 920 -50.13 20.07 16.01
N LYS A 921 -51.42 20.41 15.87
CA LYS A 921 -51.90 21.76 15.53
C LYS A 921 -51.50 22.83 16.57
N ASN A 922 -51.16 22.43 17.79
CA ASN A 922 -50.73 23.32 18.88
C ASN A 922 -49.20 23.49 18.93
N GLN A 923 -48.43 22.83 18.07
CA GLN A 923 -46.97 22.73 18.18
C GLN A 923 -46.22 22.94 16.84
N PHE A 924 -46.80 22.53 15.71
CA PHE A 924 -46.28 22.85 14.37
C PHE A 924 -46.59 24.30 14.02
N THR A 925 -45.61 25.03 13.45
CA THR A 925 -45.90 26.26 12.70
C THR A 925 -46.46 25.92 11.31
N VAL A 926 -47.07 26.89 10.62
CA VAL A 926 -47.61 26.69 9.26
C VAL A 926 -46.51 26.20 8.29
N ALA A 927 -45.36 26.89 8.26
CA ALA A 927 -44.23 26.51 7.41
C ALA A 927 -43.60 25.14 7.77
N GLN A 928 -43.57 24.78 9.07
CA GLN A 928 -43.18 23.43 9.48
C GLN A 928 -44.18 22.37 9.01
N ASN A 929 -45.48 22.69 9.04
CA ASN A 929 -46.52 21.79 8.59
C ASN A 929 -46.45 21.56 7.07
N GLU A 930 -46.34 22.63 6.29
CA GLU A 930 -46.24 22.57 4.82
C GLU A 930 -45.04 21.71 4.39
N ARG A 931 -43.84 22.00 4.92
CA ARG A 931 -42.63 21.22 4.68
C ARG A 931 -42.76 19.75 5.11
N PHE A 932 -43.47 19.48 6.21
CA PHE A 932 -43.71 18.12 6.68
C PHE A 932 -44.68 17.36 5.77
N ASP A 933 -45.74 18.02 5.27
CA ASP A 933 -46.71 17.40 4.37
C ASP A 933 -46.11 17.11 2.98
N GLU A 934 -45.18 17.93 2.49
CA GLU A 934 -44.38 17.63 1.29
C GLU A 934 -43.51 16.37 1.48
N ASP A 935 -42.71 16.33 2.56
CA ASP A 935 -41.84 15.19 2.90
C ASP A 935 -42.64 13.89 3.12
N TYR A 936 -43.78 14.00 3.80
CA TYR A 936 -44.71 12.90 4.04
C TYR A 936 -45.32 12.38 2.73
N ALA A 937 -45.75 13.28 1.84
CA ALA A 937 -46.31 12.92 0.54
C ALA A 937 -45.29 12.19 -0.36
N GLU A 938 -44.00 12.54 -0.27
CA GLU A 938 -42.94 11.80 -0.96
C GLU A 938 -42.67 10.43 -0.30
N LYS A 939 -42.42 10.37 1.01
CA LYS A 939 -42.01 9.13 1.70
C LYS A 939 -43.12 8.08 1.84
N MET A 940 -44.39 8.50 1.76
CA MET A 940 -45.57 7.62 1.74
C MET A 940 -46.08 7.31 0.33
N LYS A 941 -45.47 7.88 -0.72
CA LYS A 941 -45.85 7.67 -2.12
C LYS A 941 -45.84 6.18 -2.49
N GLY A 942 -46.91 5.71 -3.13
CA GLY A 942 -47.10 4.30 -3.48
C GLY A 942 -47.53 3.38 -2.33
N SER A 943 -47.57 3.88 -1.09
CA SER A 943 -48.18 3.15 0.02
C SER A 943 -49.71 3.12 -0.10
N THR A 944 -50.31 2.05 0.42
CA THR A 944 -51.76 1.89 0.59
C THR A 944 -52.22 2.27 2.00
N LEU A 945 -51.28 2.71 2.85
CA LEU A 945 -51.51 3.07 4.24
C LEU A 945 -51.92 4.54 4.35
N LEU A 946 -53.16 4.79 4.77
CA LEU A 946 -53.70 6.12 5.02
C LEU A 946 -53.77 6.39 6.52
N PHE A 947 -53.57 7.65 6.92
CA PHE A 947 -53.67 8.12 8.29
C PHE A 947 -54.61 9.31 8.37
N ARG A 948 -55.31 9.44 9.51
CA ARG A 948 -56.07 10.64 9.87
C ARG A 948 -55.22 11.52 10.79
N THR A 949 -55.18 12.82 10.54
CA THR A 949 -54.48 13.80 11.40
C THR A 949 -55.41 14.49 12.40
N GLU A 950 -56.71 14.16 12.36
CA GLU A 950 -57.76 14.66 13.25
C GLU A 950 -58.95 13.68 13.26
N ILE A 951 -59.90 13.90 14.18
CA ILE A 951 -61.13 13.13 14.40
C ILE A 951 -62.23 14.14 14.74
#